data_AF-A7SJ03-F1
#
_entry.id   AF-A7SJ03-F1
#
_cell.length_a   1.000
_cell.length_b   1.000
_cell.length_c   1.000
_cell.angle_alpha   90.00
_cell.angle_beta   90.00
_cell.angle_gamma   90.00
#
_symmetry.space_group_name_H-M   'P 1'
#
loop_
_entity.id
_entity.type
_entity.pdbx_description
1 polymer ?
#
loop_
_entity_poly.entity_id
_entity_poly.type
_entity_poly.pdbx_seq_one_letter_code
_entity_poly.pdbx_strand_id
1 'polypeptide(L)'
;MSKGFKRKECLHGMCLIEGFVMGSIALLGFLLTALVAVRPVDGAILYGCGTFAIGPSEFQCKSFAFSPAFSSADVTAGIHVQISLYMTDLPGPTYEPAVGWVENVTPSGFTSCVETSAEITSTRAVTLQWMAFAGNPENGLAGTAVVPLFTAGTECVDVDFIGVKFSKPPHVFVTAVHIDPLSNSHDAASVWAEGATRYDFKICLRELKNFDGVHQNIKVDWLALKGIPSGWAVPIGTSVTLPNTEDLTASTSYSFCKDVTFSNEFYATPVLITTAHHTTNLQTNPKAISPDNNAITEWIESVNKTGFKVCMKDIQPFDGHHDPVDIEYLAIGNLDPCIEVTCDFFAVCQAFGPKDARCICPHNCATYENQRCGEDNVTYTNECTHQKAMCDQTQTIGIRHMGPCFPFILHRGRVLLTLDTTDVQCNTVPYAAPTFLPHYHVHVQASINYYSHAPSSPYIHDAAVVWAENVGLTNFTVCALKAGRTDRATPDGGNTYIDYIAYQGSPAGAVAGEESMENWWDGTYCKSVTLPSGKFSSKPYIITSAQHAVIGQKHDAATTWVEDVTTSSFRICLREMQNFDGLHSSISVNWMAYETLPSTFLAEKRTLAFPNLGLPLAADNNAFCQVMALNGNYTSPPTMIVTSGHSTSQGVIPEYNSIASWVEVIKYSKPRKDI
;
A
#
# COMPACT_ATOMS: atom_id res chain seq x y z
N MET A 1 44.49 -7.39 -13.73
CA MET A 1 44.14 -6.02 -14.14
C MET A 1 43.22 -5.43 -13.08
N SER A 2 43.64 -4.38 -12.38
CA SER A 2 42.74 -3.57 -11.53
C SER A 2 43.35 -2.16 -11.38
N LYS A 3 42.50 -1.13 -11.42
CA LYS A 3 42.85 0.24 -11.00
C LYS A 3 41.60 0.90 -10.43
N GLY A 4 41.64 1.20 -9.13
CA GLY A 4 40.72 2.18 -8.53
C GLY A 4 41.20 3.61 -8.80
N PHE A 5 40.34 4.58 -8.52
CA PHE A 5 40.68 6.01 -8.59
C PHE A 5 40.51 6.68 -7.22
N LYS A 6 41.45 7.55 -6.86
CA LYS A 6 41.43 8.39 -5.65
C LYS A 6 40.97 9.82 -5.97
N ARG A 7 40.54 10.53 -4.92
CA ARG A 7 40.19 11.96 -4.87
C ARG A 7 41.25 12.88 -5.49
N LYS A 8 40.82 14.08 -5.89
CA LYS A 8 41.64 15.30 -5.99
C LYS A 8 41.10 16.39 -5.07
N GLU A 9 42.02 17.12 -4.46
CA GLU A 9 41.79 18.40 -3.80
C GLU A 9 42.18 19.54 -4.76
N CYS A 10 41.65 20.74 -4.54
CA CYS A 10 42.19 22.00 -5.06
C CYS A 10 41.99 23.11 -4.00
N LEU A 11 43.01 23.95 -3.81
CA LEU A 11 43.06 24.95 -2.74
C LEU A 11 43.94 26.12 -3.20
N HIS A 12 43.40 27.35 -3.23
CA HIS A 12 44.05 28.66 -2.98
C HIS A 12 43.41 29.84 -3.76
N GLY A 13 43.33 30.99 -3.09
CA GLY A 13 43.01 32.30 -3.67
C GLY A 13 42.94 33.40 -2.60
N MET A 14 44.05 34.09 -2.34
CA MET A 14 44.12 35.29 -1.49
C MET A 14 44.42 36.54 -2.32
N CYS A 15 43.95 37.71 -1.87
CA CYS A 15 44.47 39.02 -2.28
C CYS A 15 44.35 40.04 -1.11
N LEU A 16 45.17 41.10 -1.09
CA LEU A 16 45.45 41.92 0.10
C LEU A 16 45.24 43.44 -0.09
N ILE A 17 44.67 44.08 0.95
CA ILE A 17 44.99 45.39 1.60
C ILE A 17 45.04 46.71 0.80
N GLU A 18 44.16 47.67 1.15
CA GLU A 18 44.40 49.00 1.81
C GLU A 18 43.04 49.67 2.16
N GLY A 19 42.88 50.76 2.95
CA GLY A 19 43.81 51.54 3.81
C GLY A 19 43.17 52.90 4.28
N PHE A 20 43.66 53.50 5.40
CA PHE A 20 43.39 54.90 5.88
C PHE A 20 41.92 55.22 6.35
N VAL A 21 41.53 56.17 7.25
CA VAL A 21 42.14 57.18 8.17
C VAL A 21 41.37 57.20 9.54
N MET A 22 41.83 57.94 10.57
CA MET A 22 41.18 58.22 11.87
C MET A 22 40.30 59.50 11.95
N GLY A 23 39.44 59.61 12.97
CA GLY A 23 38.78 60.85 13.44
C GLY A 23 38.36 60.78 14.93
N SER A 24 38.41 61.88 15.68
CA SER A 24 38.56 61.87 17.16
C SER A 24 37.30 62.08 18.03
N ILE A 25 37.34 61.43 19.19
CA ILE A 25 36.78 61.75 20.54
C ILE A 25 35.78 62.93 20.67
N ALA A 26 34.61 62.64 21.25
CA ALA A 26 33.90 63.56 22.16
C ALA A 26 33.24 62.77 23.31
N LEU A 27 33.43 63.23 24.55
CA LEU A 27 32.86 62.63 25.77
C LEU A 27 31.64 63.44 26.21
N LEU A 28 30.49 62.79 26.45
CA LEU A 28 29.38 63.31 27.27
C LEU A 28 28.49 62.13 27.67
N GLY A 29 28.19 61.98 28.97
CA GLY A 29 27.56 60.78 29.52
C GLY A 29 26.16 61.01 30.09
N PHE A 30 25.45 59.88 30.32
CA PHE A 30 24.20 59.71 31.10
C PHE A 30 22.98 60.54 30.63
N LEU A 31 21.88 59.97 30.16
CA LEU A 31 21.21 58.71 30.49
C LEU A 31 20.70 58.00 29.22
N LEU A 32 20.90 56.69 29.11
CA LEU A 32 20.13 55.84 28.19
C LEU A 32 19.59 54.64 28.97
N THR A 33 18.26 54.54 29.06
CA THR A 33 17.59 53.29 29.39
C THR A 33 17.94 52.27 28.32
N ALA A 34 18.65 51.21 28.70
CA ALA A 34 19.00 50.13 27.78
C ALA A 34 17.75 49.33 27.42
N LEU A 35 17.04 49.76 26.38
CA LEU A 35 16.22 48.85 25.58
C LEU A 35 17.16 47.80 24.97
N VAL A 36 17.19 46.62 25.59
CA VAL A 36 17.80 45.45 24.99
C VAL A 36 16.94 45.06 23.79
N ALA A 37 17.30 45.59 22.62
CA ALA A 37 16.75 45.15 21.36
C ALA A 37 17.25 43.73 21.10
N VAL A 38 16.46 42.73 21.53
CA VAL A 38 16.68 41.33 21.20
C VAL A 38 16.65 41.19 19.68
N ARG A 39 17.82 40.97 19.08
CA ARG A 39 17.89 40.54 17.67
C ARG A 39 17.50 39.06 17.63
N PRO A 40 16.60 38.64 16.74
CA PRO A 40 16.41 37.21 16.49
C PRO A 40 17.74 36.62 16.01
N VAL A 41 18.07 35.43 16.51
CA VAL A 41 19.18 34.63 15.99
C VAL A 41 18.58 33.73 14.93
N ASP A 42 19.01 33.88 13.67
CA ASP A 42 18.61 33.00 12.56
C ASP A 42 19.27 31.62 12.72
N GLY A 43 18.84 30.87 13.73
CA GLY A 43 19.27 29.51 14.02
C GLY A 43 18.51 28.50 13.16
N ALA A 44 19.24 27.64 12.45
CA ALA A 44 18.66 26.47 11.80
C ALA A 44 18.16 25.48 12.86
N ILE A 45 16.94 24.97 12.71
CA ILE A 45 16.46 23.88 13.56
C ILE A 45 17.19 22.58 13.26
N LEU A 46 17.49 21.84 14.32
CA LEU A 46 17.88 20.44 14.24
C LEU A 46 16.68 19.59 14.64
N TYR A 47 16.51 18.42 14.04
CA TYR A 47 15.41 17.52 14.36
C TYR A 47 15.80 16.08 14.08
N GLY A 48 15.07 15.14 14.69
CA GLY A 48 15.31 13.72 14.50
C GLY A 48 14.35 12.85 15.29
N CYS A 49 14.68 11.57 15.38
CA CYS A 49 13.93 10.61 16.18
C CYS A 49 14.84 9.48 16.69
N GLY A 50 14.35 8.70 17.64
CA GLY A 50 14.98 7.46 18.08
C GLY A 50 14.05 6.57 18.88
N THR A 51 14.10 5.27 18.61
CA THR A 51 13.23 4.26 19.22
C THR A 51 13.84 3.68 20.49
N PHE A 52 13.08 3.72 21.58
CA PHE A 52 13.32 3.08 22.86
C PHE A 52 12.73 1.67 22.84
N ALA A 53 13.42 0.72 23.47
CA ALA A 53 12.97 -0.65 23.62
C ALA A 53 12.73 -0.89 25.11
N ILE A 54 11.61 -0.36 25.59
CA ILE A 54 11.28 -0.35 27.02
C ILE A 54 10.89 -1.78 27.40
N GLY A 55 11.47 -2.30 28.47
CA GLY A 55 11.21 -3.66 28.97
C GLY A 55 10.72 -3.62 30.43
N PRO A 56 10.98 -4.65 31.23
CA PRO A 56 10.55 -4.72 32.64
C PRO A 56 11.09 -3.62 33.57
N SER A 57 11.94 -2.72 33.07
CA SER A 57 12.39 -1.53 33.80
C SER A 57 11.41 -0.36 33.76
N GLU A 58 10.33 -0.45 32.99
CA GLU A 58 9.27 0.57 32.76
C GLU A 58 9.72 1.92 32.16
N PHE A 59 10.99 2.31 32.36
CA PHE A 59 11.62 3.46 31.72
C PHE A 59 12.96 3.11 31.04
N GLN A 60 13.38 3.96 30.10
CA GLN A 60 14.75 3.98 29.54
C GLN A 60 15.17 5.39 29.13
N CYS A 61 16.49 5.65 29.18
CA CYS A 61 17.11 6.91 28.73
C CYS A 61 18.06 6.68 27.55
N LYS A 62 18.13 7.65 26.63
CA LYS A 62 19.05 7.66 25.47
C LYS A 62 19.59 9.06 25.21
N SER A 63 20.82 9.14 24.70
CA SER A 63 21.42 10.41 24.27
C SER A 63 21.27 10.62 22.76
N PHE A 64 20.96 11.84 22.38
CA PHE A 64 20.73 12.31 21.02
C PHE A 64 21.77 13.37 20.67
N ALA A 65 22.39 13.26 19.50
CA ALA A 65 23.46 14.16 19.08
C ALA A 65 22.94 15.28 18.15
N PHE A 66 23.42 16.50 18.38
CA PHE A 66 23.24 17.62 17.47
C PHE A 66 24.30 17.58 16.36
N SER A 67 23.85 17.59 15.11
CA SER A 67 24.72 17.54 13.93
C SER A 67 24.26 18.57 12.89
N PRO A 68 24.97 19.70 12.72
CA PRO A 68 26.13 20.15 13.51
C PRO A 68 25.78 20.44 14.97
N ALA A 69 26.80 20.53 15.84
CA ALA A 69 26.66 21.02 17.21
C ALA A 69 26.38 22.54 17.22
N PHE A 70 25.64 23.00 18.22
CA PHE A 70 25.37 24.43 18.46
C PHE A 70 26.66 25.20 18.82
N SER A 71 26.73 26.46 18.38
CA SER A 71 27.88 27.34 18.61
C SER A 71 27.88 27.95 20.01
N SER A 72 29.00 28.59 20.40
CA SER A 72 29.07 29.32 21.68
C SER A 72 28.10 30.50 21.77
N ALA A 73 27.68 31.09 20.63
CA ALA A 73 26.65 32.11 20.59
C ALA A 73 25.27 31.52 20.90
N ASP A 74 24.97 30.36 20.33
CA ASP A 74 23.71 29.62 20.55
C ASP A 74 23.57 29.18 22.02
N VAL A 75 24.66 28.70 22.63
CA VAL A 75 24.72 28.37 24.07
C VAL A 75 24.43 29.60 24.94
N THR A 76 24.90 30.78 24.52
CA THR A 76 24.64 32.04 25.23
C THR A 76 23.19 32.51 25.04
N ALA A 77 22.56 32.17 23.91
CA ALA A 77 21.16 32.46 23.63
C ALA A 77 20.19 31.48 24.33
N GLY A 78 20.68 30.30 24.76
CA GLY A 78 19.90 29.21 25.34
C GLY A 78 19.50 28.18 24.28
N ILE A 79 19.75 26.90 24.56
CA ILE A 79 19.35 25.78 23.69
C ILE A 79 18.04 25.21 24.23
N HIS A 80 17.04 25.16 23.36
CA HIS A 80 15.70 24.66 23.62
C HIS A 80 15.48 23.33 22.89
N VAL A 81 14.74 22.43 23.50
CA VAL A 81 14.46 21.08 22.97
C VAL A 81 13.01 20.75 23.24
N GLN A 82 12.26 20.47 22.17
CA GLN A 82 10.87 20.03 22.24
C GLN A 82 10.79 18.59 21.75
N ILE A 83 10.04 17.74 22.45
CA ILE A 83 9.93 16.30 22.17
C ILE A 83 8.47 15.87 22.07
N SER A 84 8.23 14.77 21.38
CA SER A 84 6.92 14.10 21.34
C SER A 84 7.11 12.59 21.14
N LEU A 85 6.13 11.80 21.55
CA LEU A 85 6.21 10.34 21.49
C LEU A 85 5.32 9.78 20.37
N TYR A 86 5.92 8.90 19.58
CA TYR A 86 5.28 8.10 18.55
C TYR A 86 5.28 6.63 18.99
N MET A 87 4.09 6.09 19.26
CA MET A 87 3.92 4.69 19.64
C MET A 87 3.91 3.82 18.39
N THR A 88 4.83 2.86 18.29
CA THR A 88 5.03 2.07 17.05
C THR A 88 4.52 0.63 17.14
N ASP A 89 3.79 0.31 18.21
CA ASP A 89 3.36 -1.04 18.54
C ASP A 89 2.20 -1.49 17.63
N LEU A 90 2.51 -2.00 16.43
CA LEU A 90 1.55 -2.71 15.57
C LEU A 90 1.83 -4.23 15.58
N PRO A 91 0.86 -5.11 15.92
CA PRO A 91 -0.50 -4.86 16.41
C PRO A 91 -0.56 -4.94 17.95
N GLY A 92 -0.02 -3.94 18.65
CA GLY A 92 0.02 -3.87 20.11
C GLY A 92 -1.05 -2.94 20.70
N PRO A 93 -1.30 -3.02 22.02
CA PRO A 93 -2.32 -2.21 22.68
C PRO A 93 -1.87 -0.75 22.88
N THR A 94 -2.40 0.17 22.08
CA THR A 94 -2.13 1.62 22.18
C THR A 94 -2.98 2.32 23.25
N TYR A 95 -3.41 1.61 24.31
CA TYR A 95 -4.16 2.21 25.43
C TYR A 95 -3.27 2.75 26.55
N GLU A 96 -1.98 2.40 26.56
CA GLU A 96 -1.02 2.76 27.62
C GLU A 96 -0.23 4.01 27.21
N PRO A 97 -0.52 5.20 27.76
CA PRO A 97 0.33 6.36 27.52
C PRO A 97 1.75 6.10 28.02
N ALA A 98 2.70 6.83 27.44
CA ALA A 98 4.03 7.00 27.99
C ALA A 98 4.32 8.50 28.04
N VAL A 99 5.18 8.91 28.96
CA VAL A 99 5.65 10.29 29.08
C VAL A 99 7.15 10.33 28.82
N GLY A 100 7.64 11.48 28.37
CA GLY A 100 9.04 11.68 28.07
C GLY A 100 9.54 13.02 28.59
N TRP A 101 10.81 13.07 28.95
CA TRP A 101 11.46 14.28 29.44
C TRP A 101 12.88 14.40 28.90
N VAL A 102 13.42 15.61 28.95
CA VAL A 102 14.78 15.95 28.51
C VAL A 102 15.70 16.13 29.71
N GLU A 103 16.98 15.82 29.52
CA GLU A 103 18.04 15.89 30.50
C GLU A 103 19.34 16.36 29.84
N ASN A 104 20.25 16.94 30.62
CA ASN A 104 21.64 17.19 30.21
C ASN A 104 21.77 17.83 28.81
N VAL A 105 21.05 18.93 28.54
CA VAL A 105 21.15 19.65 27.27
C VAL A 105 22.53 20.31 27.15
N THR A 106 23.28 19.93 26.13
CA THR A 106 24.64 20.39 25.84
C THR A 106 24.73 20.94 24.41
N PRO A 107 25.81 21.64 24.02
CA PRO A 107 25.96 22.14 22.65
C PRO A 107 26.01 21.01 21.60
N SER A 108 26.41 19.81 22.02
CA SER A 108 26.59 18.62 21.16
C SER A 108 25.41 17.65 21.17
N GLY A 109 24.40 17.85 22.01
CA GLY A 109 23.29 16.91 22.16
C GLY A 109 22.59 17.01 23.51
N PHE A 110 21.60 16.14 23.72
CA PHE A 110 20.84 16.03 24.97
C PHE A 110 20.63 14.55 25.33
N THR A 111 20.27 14.28 26.57
CA THR A 111 19.69 12.99 26.99
C THR A 111 18.19 13.15 27.06
N SER A 112 17.44 12.11 26.73
CA SER A 112 16.00 12.06 27.00
C SER A 112 15.58 10.66 27.42
N CYS A 113 14.61 10.62 28.31
CA CYS A 113 14.06 9.40 28.89
C CYS A 113 12.59 9.28 28.55
N VAL A 114 12.09 8.05 28.57
CA VAL A 114 10.69 7.70 28.33
C VAL A 114 10.27 6.65 29.34
N GLU A 115 9.07 6.79 29.91
CA GLU A 115 8.47 5.85 30.87
C GLU A 115 7.02 5.53 30.52
N THR A 116 6.63 4.26 30.62
CA THR A 116 5.26 3.78 30.37
C THR A 116 4.38 3.85 31.62
N SER A 117 3.09 4.14 31.45
CA SER A 117 2.14 4.25 32.56
C SER A 117 1.77 2.92 33.27
N ALA A 118 2.31 1.79 32.80
CA ALA A 118 1.95 0.45 33.28
C ALA A 118 3.10 -0.56 33.12
N GLU A 119 3.01 -1.68 33.84
CA GLU A 119 3.95 -2.81 33.76
C GLU A 119 3.83 -3.52 32.41
N ILE A 120 4.89 -3.44 31.60
CA ILE A 120 4.94 -4.07 30.28
C ILE A 120 5.57 -5.47 30.34
N THR A 121 4.73 -6.49 30.19
CA THR A 121 5.15 -7.91 30.18
C THR A 121 5.98 -8.33 28.95
N SER A 122 6.08 -7.45 27.95
CA SER A 122 6.86 -7.63 26.71
C SER A 122 7.54 -6.33 26.32
N THR A 123 8.66 -6.40 25.61
CA THR A 123 9.39 -5.21 25.14
C THR A 123 8.52 -4.34 24.24
N ARG A 124 8.35 -3.06 24.60
CA ARG A 124 7.54 -2.06 23.90
C ARG A 124 8.41 -1.09 23.08
N ALA A 125 7.95 -0.71 21.89
CA ALA A 125 8.68 0.16 20.96
C ALA A 125 8.11 1.59 20.93
N VAL A 126 8.70 2.48 21.73
CA VAL A 126 8.32 3.90 21.78
C VAL A 126 9.35 4.74 21.02
N THR A 127 8.93 5.45 19.98
CA THR A 127 9.81 6.34 19.21
C THR A 127 9.67 7.77 19.70
N LEU A 128 10.73 8.35 20.25
CA LEU A 128 10.77 9.77 20.53
C LEU A 128 11.10 10.53 19.25
N GLN A 129 10.35 11.59 19.00
CA GLN A 129 10.56 12.59 17.96
C GLN A 129 10.98 13.89 18.63
N TRP A 130 11.93 14.63 18.05
CA TRP A 130 12.50 15.82 18.69
C TRP A 130 12.87 16.91 17.70
N MET A 131 12.83 18.15 18.19
CA MET A 131 13.44 19.31 17.56
C MET A 131 14.26 20.10 18.58
N ALA A 132 15.31 20.76 18.11
CA ALA A 132 16.15 21.64 18.91
C ALA A 132 16.50 22.91 18.15
N PHE A 133 16.55 24.03 18.88
CA PHE A 133 16.85 25.36 18.36
C PHE A 133 17.52 26.21 19.45
N ALA A 134 17.99 27.41 19.11
CA ALA A 134 18.65 28.29 20.05
C ALA A 134 18.06 29.70 20.04
N GLY A 135 17.91 30.28 21.23
CA GLY A 135 17.31 31.60 21.44
C GLY A 135 15.84 31.70 21.03
N ASN A 136 15.38 32.95 20.86
CA ASN A 136 14.00 33.24 20.46
C ASN A 136 13.85 33.17 18.92
N PRO A 137 12.88 32.39 18.40
CA PRO A 137 12.62 32.30 16.97
C PRO A 137 11.92 33.55 16.40
N GLU A 138 11.99 33.73 15.09
CA GLU A 138 11.25 34.79 14.38
C GLU A 138 9.73 34.67 14.63
N ASN A 139 9.09 35.75 15.09
CA ASN A 139 7.67 35.79 15.46
C ASN A 139 7.25 34.84 16.61
N GLY A 140 8.20 34.39 17.44
CA GLY A 140 7.90 33.59 18.63
C GLY A 140 8.71 33.98 19.86
N LEU A 141 8.51 33.21 20.92
CA LEU A 141 9.24 33.26 22.18
C LEU A 141 9.57 31.84 22.62
N ALA A 142 10.70 31.67 23.29
CA ALA A 142 11.05 30.45 24.00
C ALA A 142 11.64 30.77 25.37
N GLY A 143 11.56 29.81 26.28
CA GLY A 143 12.04 29.97 27.64
C GLY A 143 11.91 28.70 28.46
N THR A 144 12.17 28.82 29.76
CA THR A 144 11.96 27.74 30.72
C THR A 144 11.18 28.25 31.93
N ALA A 145 10.20 27.47 32.40
CA ALA A 145 9.49 27.72 33.66
C ALA A 145 9.93 26.69 34.72
N VAL A 146 10.22 27.13 35.95
CA VAL A 146 10.57 26.21 37.05
C VAL A 146 9.28 25.75 37.71
N VAL A 147 9.10 24.44 37.86
CA VAL A 147 7.93 23.84 38.51
C VAL A 147 8.19 23.79 40.03
N PRO A 148 7.25 24.26 40.88
CA PRO A 148 7.33 24.07 42.33
C PRO A 148 7.42 22.59 42.72
N LEU A 149 7.89 22.34 43.94
CA LEU A 149 7.84 21.00 44.53
C LEU A 149 6.38 20.62 44.79
N PHE A 150 5.94 19.47 44.27
CA PHE A 150 4.63 18.87 44.52
C PHE A 150 4.76 17.40 44.94
N THR A 151 3.67 16.82 45.47
CA THR A 151 3.68 15.43 45.99
C THR A 151 2.53 14.55 45.52
N ALA A 152 1.45 15.15 45.03
CA ALA A 152 0.33 14.47 44.40
C ALA A 152 -0.54 15.51 43.69
N GLY A 153 -1.35 15.07 42.74
CA GLY A 153 -2.23 15.97 42.00
C GLY A 153 -1.50 16.74 40.91
N THR A 154 -2.14 17.79 40.41
CA THR A 154 -1.64 18.60 39.30
C THR A 154 -1.06 19.91 39.82
N GLU A 155 0.16 20.24 39.38
CA GLU A 155 0.84 21.50 39.67
C GLU A 155 0.90 22.34 38.39
N CYS A 156 0.54 23.62 38.46
CA CYS A 156 0.49 24.51 37.30
C CYS A 156 1.26 25.80 37.55
N VAL A 157 2.08 26.22 36.57
CA VAL A 157 2.84 27.47 36.60
C VAL A 157 2.39 28.43 35.50
N ASP A 158 2.20 29.70 35.85
CA ASP A 158 1.90 30.78 34.92
C ASP A 158 3.17 31.22 34.16
N VAL A 159 3.04 31.49 32.86
CA VAL A 159 4.10 32.00 31.99
C VAL A 159 3.62 33.27 31.28
N ASP A 160 4.16 34.41 31.68
CA ASP A 160 3.88 35.72 31.09
C ASP A 160 4.75 36.01 29.84
N PHE A 161 4.14 36.48 28.75
CA PHE A 161 4.84 36.99 27.57
C PHE A 161 5.38 38.43 27.78
N ILE A 162 6.24 38.61 28.79
CA ILE A 162 6.75 39.92 29.19
C ILE A 162 7.48 40.60 28.02
N GLY A 163 7.04 41.81 27.66
CA GLY A 163 7.65 42.65 26.62
C GLY A 163 7.18 42.37 25.18
N VAL A 164 6.41 41.31 24.94
CA VAL A 164 5.87 40.98 23.61
C VAL A 164 4.36 40.81 23.69
N LYS A 165 3.62 41.34 22.71
CA LYS A 165 2.16 41.15 22.64
C LYS A 165 1.78 40.45 21.36
N PHE A 166 1.38 39.18 21.46
CA PHE A 166 0.82 38.48 20.32
C PHE A 166 -0.50 39.13 19.88
N SER A 167 -0.86 38.98 18.60
CA SER A 167 -2.11 39.51 18.04
C SER A 167 -3.32 38.58 18.27
N LYS A 168 -3.05 37.33 18.57
CA LYS A 168 -3.96 36.22 18.91
C LYS A 168 -3.21 35.31 19.91
N PRO A 169 -3.85 34.33 20.57
CA PRO A 169 -3.10 33.28 21.26
C PRO A 169 -2.07 32.63 20.30
N PRO A 170 -0.83 32.40 20.75
CA PRO A 170 0.17 31.66 19.98
C PRO A 170 -0.06 30.15 20.09
N HIS A 171 0.50 29.39 19.15
CA HIS A 171 0.65 27.94 19.28
C HIS A 171 1.73 27.67 20.32
N VAL A 172 1.44 26.84 21.33
CA VAL A 172 2.32 26.58 22.47
C VAL A 172 2.79 25.13 22.46
N PHE A 173 4.09 24.94 22.64
CA PHE A 173 4.73 23.64 22.83
C PHE A 173 5.45 23.61 24.18
N VAL A 174 5.37 22.48 24.88
CA VAL A 174 5.97 22.28 26.20
C VAL A 174 6.71 20.94 26.27
N THR A 175 7.81 20.90 27.01
CA THR A 175 8.60 19.68 27.24
C THR A 175 9.19 19.69 28.64
N ALA A 176 8.92 18.64 29.42
CA ALA A 176 9.50 18.47 30.76
C ALA A 176 11.02 18.27 30.68
N VAL A 177 11.75 18.88 31.61
CA VAL A 177 13.21 18.80 31.71
C VAL A 177 13.63 18.55 33.16
N HIS A 178 14.29 17.42 33.41
CA HIS A 178 14.80 17.07 34.73
C HIS A 178 16.23 17.61 34.90
N ILE A 179 16.56 18.08 36.10
CA ILE A 179 17.83 18.78 36.37
C ILE A 179 18.78 17.92 37.21
N ASP A 180 18.33 17.42 38.36
CA ASP A 180 19.12 16.60 39.29
C ASP A 180 18.19 15.89 40.30
N PRO A 181 18.31 14.58 40.57
CA PRO A 181 19.19 13.62 39.90
C PRO A 181 18.75 13.32 38.46
N LEU A 182 19.72 13.09 37.58
CA LEU A 182 19.45 12.63 36.21
C LEU A 182 18.98 11.17 36.19
N SER A 183 18.18 10.84 35.18
CA SER A 183 17.52 9.55 34.97
C SER A 183 16.60 9.14 36.13
N ASN A 184 15.96 10.13 36.78
CA ASN A 184 14.98 9.91 37.83
C ASN A 184 13.59 9.65 37.25
N SER A 185 13.21 8.38 37.14
CA SER A 185 11.88 7.91 36.71
C SER A 185 10.75 8.35 37.63
N HIS A 186 11.04 8.49 38.93
CA HIS A 186 10.07 8.93 39.94
C HIS A 186 9.42 10.28 39.58
N ASP A 187 10.15 11.19 38.94
CA ASP A 187 9.66 12.53 38.59
C ASP A 187 8.92 12.56 37.23
N ALA A 188 8.67 11.38 36.62
CA ALA A 188 7.96 11.27 35.34
C ALA A 188 6.53 11.81 35.46
N ALA A 189 6.21 12.79 34.62
CA ALA A 189 4.95 13.52 34.64
C ALA A 189 4.39 13.73 33.22
N SER A 190 3.06 13.70 33.11
CA SER A 190 2.35 14.27 31.97
C SER A 190 2.48 15.80 32.01
N VAL A 191 2.63 16.45 30.86
CA VAL A 191 2.78 17.91 30.75
C VAL A 191 1.92 18.44 29.60
N TRP A 192 1.16 19.50 29.85
CA TRP A 192 0.30 20.15 28.84
C TRP A 192 0.23 21.67 29.04
N ALA A 193 -0.23 22.37 28.00
CA ALA A 193 -0.50 23.79 28.04
C ALA A 193 -1.98 24.06 28.38
N GLU A 194 -2.24 25.08 29.20
CA GLU A 194 -3.57 25.42 29.69
C GLU A 194 -3.87 26.91 29.48
N GLY A 195 -5.07 27.21 28.99
CA GLY A 195 -5.65 28.55 28.98
C GLY A 195 -4.91 29.60 28.15
N ALA A 196 -4.04 29.20 27.21
CA ALA A 196 -3.19 30.12 26.46
C ALA A 196 -3.92 31.33 25.85
N THR A 197 -3.49 32.53 26.25
CA THR A 197 -3.98 33.81 25.74
C THR A 197 -2.93 34.49 24.87
N ARG A 198 -3.17 35.75 24.51
CA ARG A 198 -2.20 36.61 23.80
C ARG A 198 -1.16 37.27 24.73
N TYR A 199 -1.26 37.03 26.04
CA TYR A 199 -0.45 37.67 27.09
C TYR A 199 0.28 36.66 27.98
N ASP A 200 -0.34 35.50 28.20
CA ASP A 200 0.04 34.51 29.20
C ASP A 200 -0.45 33.11 28.77
N PHE A 201 0.06 32.08 29.45
CA PHE A 201 -0.51 30.73 29.45
C PHE A 201 -0.06 30.00 30.72
N LYS A 202 -0.71 28.87 31.02
CA LYS A 202 -0.26 27.97 32.09
C LYS A 202 0.41 26.74 31.51
N ILE A 203 1.42 26.25 32.21
CA ILE A 203 2.02 24.92 32.02
C ILE A 203 1.58 24.09 33.21
N CYS A 204 0.92 22.97 32.96
CA CYS A 204 0.46 22.06 34.01
C CYS A 204 1.16 20.72 33.89
N LEU A 205 1.52 20.15 35.04
CA LEU A 205 2.16 18.84 35.17
C LEU A 205 1.41 17.97 36.17
N ARG A 206 1.35 16.68 35.90
CA ARG A 206 0.85 15.68 36.85
C ARG A 206 1.71 14.43 36.85
N GLU A 207 2.01 13.90 38.03
CA GLU A 207 2.71 12.63 38.22
C GLU A 207 2.11 11.49 37.38
N LEU A 208 2.96 10.69 36.74
CA LEU A 208 2.55 9.51 35.97
C LEU A 208 2.01 8.40 36.89
N LYS A 209 2.68 8.19 38.02
CA LYS A 209 2.35 7.20 39.04
C LYS A 209 1.81 7.94 40.27
N ASN A 210 0.54 7.76 40.58
CA ASN A 210 -0.08 8.43 41.73
C ASN A 210 0.60 8.00 43.04
N PHE A 211 0.93 8.98 43.89
CA PHE A 211 1.56 8.78 45.20
C PHE A 211 3.00 8.22 45.17
N ASP A 212 3.77 8.43 44.08
CA ASP A 212 5.15 7.93 44.01
C ASP A 212 6.06 8.63 45.05
N GLY A 213 5.85 9.94 45.30
CA GLY A 213 6.53 10.66 46.36
C GLY A 213 6.65 12.16 46.18
N VAL A 214 7.88 12.69 46.19
CA VAL A 214 8.18 14.13 46.09
C VAL A 214 8.76 14.45 44.71
N HIS A 215 8.02 15.19 43.91
CA HIS A 215 8.43 15.66 42.59
C HIS A 215 9.11 17.03 42.73
N GLN A 216 10.38 17.14 42.32
CA GLN A 216 11.19 18.35 42.48
C GLN A 216 12.28 18.47 41.42
N ASN A 217 12.92 19.64 41.30
CA ASN A 217 13.98 19.91 40.32
C ASN A 217 13.55 19.73 38.84
N ILE A 218 12.24 19.83 38.59
CA ILE A 218 11.64 19.84 37.26
C ILE A 218 11.53 21.28 36.77
N LYS A 219 11.88 21.51 35.50
CA LYS A 219 11.50 22.70 34.75
C LYS A 219 10.81 22.27 33.46
N VAL A 220 10.08 23.17 32.82
CA VAL A 220 9.51 22.94 31.49
C VAL A 220 10.14 23.90 30.50
N ASP A 221 10.70 23.36 29.42
CA ASP A 221 11.13 24.11 28.23
C ASP A 221 9.90 24.39 27.38
N TRP A 222 9.66 25.65 27.03
CA TRP A 222 8.45 26.06 26.31
C TRP A 222 8.77 26.92 25.09
N LEU A 223 7.90 26.81 24.09
CA LEU A 223 7.98 27.51 22.81
C LEU A 223 6.59 28.04 22.43
N ALA A 224 6.47 29.36 22.23
CA ALA A 224 5.25 30.03 21.80
C ALA A 224 5.45 30.66 20.41
N LEU A 225 4.70 30.19 19.40
CA LEU A 225 4.81 30.63 18.01
C LEU A 225 3.54 31.34 17.53
N LYS A 226 3.68 32.52 16.93
CA LYS A 226 2.59 33.15 16.16
C LYS A 226 2.35 32.48 14.80
N GLY A 227 3.36 31.77 14.31
CA GLY A 227 3.43 31.13 13.01
C GLY A 227 4.84 30.58 12.81
N ILE A 228 5.05 29.88 11.69
CA ILE A 228 6.31 29.20 11.43
C ILE A 228 7.41 30.23 11.06
N PRO A 229 8.59 30.21 11.72
CA PRO A 229 9.72 31.08 11.38
C PRO A 229 10.23 30.82 9.96
N SER A 230 10.63 31.87 9.23
CA SER A 230 10.94 31.78 7.79
C SER A 230 12.14 30.88 7.44
N GLY A 231 13.05 30.63 8.40
CA GLY A 231 14.20 29.72 8.25
C GLY A 231 13.96 28.28 8.68
N TRP A 232 12.76 27.92 9.18
CA TRP A 232 12.48 26.59 9.74
C TRP A 232 11.98 25.62 8.66
N ALA A 233 12.52 24.39 8.65
CA ALA A 233 12.11 23.31 7.73
C ALA A 233 10.80 22.63 8.17
N VAL A 234 9.78 23.44 8.44
CA VAL A 234 8.49 23.05 9.02
C VAL A 234 7.41 23.57 8.07
N PRO A 235 7.07 22.87 6.97
CA PRO A 235 6.10 23.39 6.00
C PRO A 235 4.66 23.45 6.52
N ILE A 236 4.35 22.80 7.65
CA ILE A 236 3.01 22.74 8.24
C ILE A 236 3.12 22.87 9.77
N GLY A 237 2.32 23.77 10.34
CA GLY A 237 2.12 23.91 11.78
C GLY A 237 0.72 24.48 12.04
N THR A 238 -0.07 23.80 12.85
CA THR A 238 -1.48 24.14 13.15
C THR A 238 -1.97 23.31 14.34
N SER A 239 -3.23 23.51 14.72
CA SER A 239 -3.91 22.80 15.80
C SER A 239 -4.93 21.78 15.27
N VAL A 240 -5.20 20.71 16.03
CA VAL A 240 -6.30 19.78 15.77
C VAL A 240 -7.15 19.55 17.02
N THR A 241 -8.40 20.04 16.97
CA THR A 241 -9.38 19.82 18.05
C THR A 241 -9.84 18.37 18.11
N LEU A 242 -9.70 17.76 19.28
CA LEU A 242 -10.37 16.54 19.73
C LEU A 242 -11.58 16.96 20.58
N PRO A 243 -12.83 16.80 20.10
CA PRO A 243 -14.01 17.30 20.81
C PRO A 243 -14.42 16.43 22.00
N ASN A 244 -13.92 15.19 22.08
CA ASN A 244 -14.11 14.25 23.19
C ASN A 244 -15.59 13.96 23.54
N THR A 245 -16.46 14.01 22.53
CA THR A 245 -17.92 13.80 22.65
C THR A 245 -18.38 12.37 22.41
N GLU A 246 -17.53 11.53 21.82
CA GLU A 246 -17.87 10.14 21.45
C GLU A 246 -17.51 9.17 22.58
N ASP A 247 -18.32 8.13 22.77
CA ASP A 247 -18.05 7.09 23.77
C ASP A 247 -16.71 6.39 23.49
N LEU A 248 -15.90 6.19 24.53
CA LEU A 248 -14.66 5.42 24.44
C LEU A 248 -14.97 3.94 24.18
N THR A 249 -14.24 3.28 23.28
CA THR A 249 -14.50 1.89 22.88
C THR A 249 -13.25 1.03 22.90
N ALA A 250 -13.44 -0.30 23.01
CA ALA A 250 -12.37 -1.26 22.82
C ALA A 250 -11.69 -1.15 21.43
N SER A 251 -12.46 -0.76 20.40
CA SER A 251 -11.94 -0.49 19.04
C SER A 251 -11.07 0.76 18.93
N THR A 252 -11.17 1.70 19.88
CA THR A 252 -10.31 2.90 19.96
C THR A 252 -9.29 2.82 21.09
N SER A 253 -9.01 1.62 21.65
CA SER A 253 -8.09 1.44 22.78
C SER A 253 -8.47 2.30 24.01
N TYR A 254 -9.75 2.66 24.15
CA TYR A 254 -10.24 3.64 25.12
C TYR A 254 -9.45 4.97 25.11
N SER A 255 -9.10 5.43 23.91
CA SER A 255 -8.37 6.68 23.64
C SER A 255 -9.19 7.58 22.72
N PHE A 256 -9.07 8.90 22.88
CA PHE A 256 -9.58 9.85 21.90
C PHE A 256 -8.55 10.01 20.78
N CYS A 257 -8.91 9.68 19.56
CA CYS A 257 -7.99 9.68 18.42
C CYS A 257 -8.58 10.39 17.21
N LYS A 258 -7.72 10.99 16.39
CA LYS A 258 -8.12 11.64 15.13
C LYS A 258 -7.03 11.53 14.07
N ASP A 259 -7.46 11.13 12.88
CA ASP A 259 -6.63 11.15 11.68
C ASP A 259 -6.58 12.56 11.09
N VAL A 260 -5.38 12.98 10.69
CA VAL A 260 -5.09 14.31 10.13
C VAL A 260 -4.34 14.12 8.81
N THR A 261 -4.94 14.62 7.73
CA THR A 261 -4.30 14.65 6.41
C THR A 261 -3.52 15.95 6.27
N PHE A 262 -2.26 15.86 5.82
CA PHE A 262 -1.47 17.04 5.47
C PHE A 262 -2.05 17.70 4.21
N SER A 263 -1.97 19.03 4.12
CA SER A 263 -2.39 19.78 2.93
C SER A 263 -1.54 19.47 1.69
N ASN A 264 -0.33 18.94 1.90
CA ASN A 264 0.68 18.62 0.93
C ASN A 264 1.43 17.36 1.35
N GLU A 265 1.78 16.48 0.42
CA GLU A 265 2.58 15.28 0.71
C GLU A 265 4.05 15.64 1.05
N PHE A 266 4.67 14.89 1.94
CA PHE A 266 6.10 15.00 2.25
C PHE A 266 6.96 14.04 1.42
N TYR A 267 8.15 14.48 1.02
CA TYR A 267 9.15 13.66 0.33
C TYR A 267 9.52 12.38 1.12
N ALA A 268 9.55 12.48 2.45
CA ALA A 268 9.75 11.39 3.39
C ALA A 268 8.92 11.66 4.65
N THR A 269 8.56 10.62 5.41
CA THR A 269 7.78 10.75 6.65
C THR A 269 8.36 11.85 7.57
N PRO A 270 7.57 12.87 7.94
CA PRO A 270 8.06 13.98 8.75
C PRO A 270 8.28 13.58 10.21
N VAL A 271 9.09 14.39 10.90
CA VAL A 271 9.13 14.41 12.36
C VAL A 271 8.01 15.32 12.84
N LEU A 272 7.20 14.87 13.78
CA LEU A 272 6.13 15.65 14.40
C LEU A 272 6.53 16.07 15.80
N ILE A 273 6.14 17.29 16.16
CA ILE A 273 6.17 17.79 17.54
C ILE A 273 4.76 18.19 17.88
N THR A 274 4.20 17.60 18.93
CA THR A 274 2.85 17.80 19.45
C THR A 274 2.91 18.41 20.86
N THR A 275 1.81 19.05 21.26
CA THR A 275 1.54 19.42 22.65
C THR A 275 0.03 19.48 22.84
N ALA A 276 -0.49 18.83 23.89
CA ALA A 276 -1.86 19.04 24.31
C ALA A 276 -2.06 20.47 24.84
N HIS A 277 -3.10 21.14 24.33
CA HIS A 277 -3.61 22.42 24.80
C HIS A 277 -5.06 22.29 25.24
N HIS A 278 -5.33 22.72 26.47
CA HIS A 278 -6.66 22.71 27.06
C HIS A 278 -7.07 24.14 27.45
N THR A 279 -8.38 24.41 27.50
CA THR A 279 -8.91 25.73 27.86
C THR A 279 -10.14 25.59 28.76
N THR A 280 -9.90 25.59 30.07
CA THR A 280 -10.97 25.61 31.07
C THR A 280 -11.78 26.92 31.02
N ASN A 281 -13.09 26.83 30.74
CA ASN A 281 -14.01 27.98 30.84
C ASN A 281 -15.20 27.70 31.77
N LEU A 282 -14.93 27.75 33.08
CA LEU A 282 -15.93 27.63 34.16
C LEU A 282 -17.03 28.70 34.13
N GLN A 283 -16.85 29.79 33.38
CA GLN A 283 -17.81 30.90 33.32
C GLN A 283 -18.96 30.59 32.35
N THR A 284 -18.71 29.80 31.30
CA THR A 284 -19.71 29.40 30.30
C THR A 284 -20.03 27.91 30.31
N ASN A 285 -19.10 27.04 30.72
CA ASN A 285 -19.33 25.62 30.95
C ASN A 285 -19.14 25.29 32.45
N PRO A 286 -20.22 25.16 33.25
CA PRO A 286 -20.10 24.81 34.68
C PRO A 286 -19.66 23.35 34.92
N LYS A 287 -19.50 22.55 33.86
CA LYS A 287 -18.89 21.22 33.94
C LYS A 287 -17.41 21.21 33.57
N ALA A 288 -16.84 22.32 33.09
CA ALA A 288 -15.44 22.35 32.65
C ALA A 288 -14.49 21.86 33.75
N ILE A 289 -13.54 21.04 33.35
CA ILE A 289 -12.55 20.40 34.20
C ILE A 289 -11.51 21.46 34.54
N SER A 290 -11.34 21.76 35.84
CA SER A 290 -10.22 22.60 36.31
C SER A 290 -8.91 21.88 36.00
N PRO A 291 -7.83 22.57 35.55
CA PRO A 291 -6.54 21.93 35.30
C PRO A 291 -6.03 21.16 36.53
N ASP A 292 -6.24 21.70 37.74
CA ASP A 292 -5.90 21.06 39.03
C ASP A 292 -6.49 19.64 39.20
N ASN A 293 -7.61 19.37 38.51
CA ASN A 293 -8.34 18.10 38.51
C ASN A 293 -8.17 17.31 37.20
N ASN A 294 -7.28 17.74 36.30
CA ASN A 294 -7.02 17.10 35.02
C ASN A 294 -5.60 16.52 34.93
N ALA A 295 -5.39 15.64 33.96
CA ALA A 295 -4.09 15.20 33.49
C ALA A 295 -4.28 14.86 32.02
N ILE A 296 -3.47 15.38 31.11
CA ILE A 296 -3.63 15.14 29.68
C ILE A 296 -2.31 14.59 29.13
N THR A 297 -2.38 13.52 28.35
CA THR A 297 -1.22 12.96 27.64
C THR A 297 -1.61 12.64 26.20
N GLU A 298 -0.96 13.28 25.23
CA GLU A 298 -1.07 12.92 23.82
C GLU A 298 0.11 12.12 23.30
N TRP A 299 -0.11 11.36 22.23
CA TRP A 299 0.93 10.70 21.46
C TRP A 299 0.55 10.58 19.98
N ILE A 300 1.56 10.46 19.14
CA ILE A 300 1.40 10.11 17.73
C ILE A 300 1.19 8.60 17.65
N GLU A 301 0.11 8.18 17.00
CA GLU A 301 -0.30 6.77 16.85
C GLU A 301 0.20 6.19 15.53
N SER A 302 0.25 7.01 14.47
CA SER A 302 0.88 6.66 13.20
C SER A 302 1.26 7.92 12.44
N VAL A 303 2.32 7.87 11.63
CA VAL A 303 2.72 8.97 10.75
C VAL A 303 3.30 8.44 9.45
N ASN A 304 2.90 9.04 8.32
CA ASN A 304 3.37 8.72 6.99
C ASN A 304 3.59 10.02 6.18
N LYS A 305 3.75 9.93 4.86
CA LYS A 305 3.99 11.10 3.99
C LYS A 305 2.78 12.03 3.82
N THR A 306 1.56 11.51 3.91
CA THR A 306 0.30 12.21 3.57
C THR A 306 -0.53 12.56 4.80
N GLY A 307 -0.23 12.01 5.97
CA GLY A 307 -0.90 12.35 7.21
C GLY A 307 -0.35 11.63 8.43
N PHE A 308 -1.03 11.84 9.55
CA PHE A 308 -0.76 11.20 10.82
C PHE A 308 -2.06 10.96 11.61
N LYS A 309 -2.01 10.04 12.56
CA LYS A 309 -3.04 9.86 13.57
C LYS A 309 -2.47 10.29 14.90
N VAL A 310 -3.18 11.15 15.62
CA VAL A 310 -2.85 11.55 16.99
C VAL A 310 -3.92 11.01 17.92
N CYS A 311 -3.49 10.59 19.10
CA CYS A 311 -4.36 10.10 20.16
C CYS A 311 -4.02 10.82 21.47
N MET A 312 -4.98 10.91 22.38
CA MET A 312 -4.74 11.39 23.74
C MET A 312 -5.65 10.68 24.75
N LYS A 313 -5.29 10.81 26.02
CA LYS A 313 -6.16 10.52 27.16
C LYS A 313 -6.14 11.67 28.14
N ASP A 314 -7.28 11.84 28.82
CA ASP A 314 -7.36 12.59 30.06
C ASP A 314 -7.54 11.64 31.27
N ILE A 315 -7.57 12.19 32.49
CA ILE A 315 -7.73 11.42 33.74
C ILE A 315 -9.20 11.19 34.14
N GLN A 316 -10.18 11.60 33.33
CA GLN A 316 -11.58 11.51 33.73
C GLN A 316 -12.11 10.06 33.68
N PRO A 317 -13.15 9.73 34.48
CA PRO A 317 -13.78 8.41 34.42
C PRO A 317 -14.30 8.08 33.01
N PHE A 318 -14.36 6.80 32.68
CA PHE A 318 -14.85 6.30 31.38
C PHE A 318 -16.25 6.82 30.99
N ASP A 319 -17.16 6.95 31.96
CA ASP A 319 -18.51 7.51 31.82
C ASP A 319 -18.61 8.97 32.30
N GLY A 320 -17.46 9.64 32.42
CA GLY A 320 -17.30 11.00 32.89
C GLY A 320 -17.62 12.05 31.83
N HIS A 321 -17.39 13.31 32.20
CA HIS A 321 -17.36 14.41 31.24
C HIS A 321 -15.91 14.67 30.84
N HIS A 322 -15.65 14.66 29.54
CA HIS A 322 -14.38 15.07 28.95
C HIS A 322 -14.56 16.45 28.30
N ASP A 323 -13.62 17.37 28.52
CA ASP A 323 -13.60 18.66 27.82
C ASP A 323 -12.88 18.50 26.46
N PRO A 324 -13.19 19.33 25.45
CA PRO A 324 -12.42 19.40 24.21
C PRO A 324 -10.95 19.76 24.47
N VAL A 325 -10.04 19.09 23.76
CA VAL A 325 -8.60 19.35 23.81
C VAL A 325 -8.11 19.65 22.41
N ASP A 326 -7.35 20.73 22.25
CA ASP A 326 -6.65 21.05 21.01
C ASP A 326 -5.25 20.44 21.05
N ILE A 327 -4.86 19.66 20.05
CA ILE A 327 -3.46 19.21 19.94
C ILE A 327 -2.74 20.14 18.96
N GLU A 328 -1.84 20.96 19.50
CA GLU A 328 -0.93 21.77 18.70
C GLU A 328 0.13 20.88 18.06
N TYR A 329 0.44 21.09 16.77
CA TYR A 329 1.48 20.31 16.10
C TYR A 329 2.32 21.09 15.09
N LEU A 330 3.59 20.69 14.96
CA LEU A 330 4.52 21.06 13.90
C LEU A 330 4.93 19.81 13.11
N ALA A 331 4.88 19.85 11.79
CA ALA A 331 5.39 18.80 10.92
C ALA A 331 6.68 19.23 10.22
N ILE A 332 7.78 18.59 10.60
CA ILE A 332 9.15 18.97 10.28
C ILE A 332 9.70 18.03 9.21
N GLY A 333 10.12 18.59 8.07
CA GLY A 333 10.57 17.81 6.92
C GLY A 333 10.54 18.61 5.63
N ASN A 334 10.71 17.91 4.51
CA ASN A 334 10.61 18.50 3.18
C ASN A 334 9.32 18.01 2.51
N LEU A 335 8.55 18.94 1.93
CA LEU A 335 7.45 18.61 1.04
C LEU A 335 7.96 17.81 -0.18
N ASP A 336 7.08 17.00 -0.78
CA ASP A 336 7.43 16.26 -1.99
C ASP A 336 7.67 17.25 -3.15
N PRO A 337 8.84 17.23 -3.81
CA PRO A 337 9.14 18.17 -4.88
C PRO A 337 8.26 17.98 -6.13
N CYS A 338 7.47 16.90 -6.21
CA CYS A 338 6.46 16.71 -7.26
C CYS A 338 5.15 17.47 -7.05
N ILE A 339 4.97 18.16 -5.92
CA ILE A 339 3.85 19.08 -5.72
C ILE A 339 3.86 20.15 -6.81
N GLU A 340 2.71 20.36 -7.44
CA GLU A 340 2.51 21.27 -8.60
C GLU A 340 3.34 20.94 -9.86
N VAL A 341 4.05 19.80 -9.91
CA VAL A 341 4.79 19.37 -11.10
C VAL A 341 3.88 18.63 -12.07
N THR A 342 3.44 19.33 -13.12
CA THR A 342 2.76 18.73 -14.27
C THR A 342 3.78 18.15 -15.25
N CYS A 343 3.61 16.88 -15.61
CA CYS A 343 4.45 16.19 -16.57
C CYS A 343 3.72 15.95 -17.90
N ASP A 344 4.36 16.32 -19.01
CA ASP A 344 3.81 16.14 -20.35
C ASP A 344 3.87 14.68 -20.84
N PHE A 345 3.16 14.39 -21.93
CA PHE A 345 3.21 13.10 -22.65
C PHE A 345 2.97 11.85 -21.79
N PHE A 346 2.12 11.94 -20.76
CA PHE A 346 1.84 10.84 -19.82
C PHE A 346 3.05 10.38 -18.98
N ALA A 347 4.11 11.19 -18.90
CA ALA A 347 5.12 11.02 -17.88
C ALA A 347 4.52 11.24 -16.48
N VAL A 348 5.11 10.58 -15.47
CA VAL A 348 4.73 10.71 -14.06
C VAL A 348 5.89 11.38 -13.32
N CYS A 349 5.59 12.33 -12.44
CA CYS A 349 6.63 12.92 -11.59
C CYS A 349 7.10 11.93 -10.54
N GLN A 350 8.41 11.81 -10.37
CA GLN A 350 9.04 11.07 -9.28
C GLN A 350 10.10 11.93 -8.59
N ALA A 351 10.10 11.93 -7.25
CA ALA A 351 11.13 12.55 -6.44
C ALA A 351 12.36 11.64 -6.28
N PHE A 352 13.53 12.19 -6.59
CA PHE A 352 14.86 11.58 -6.41
C PHE A 352 15.63 12.16 -5.20
N GLY A 353 15.08 13.21 -4.59
CA GLY A 353 15.61 13.90 -3.42
C GLY A 353 14.61 14.97 -2.96
N PRO A 354 14.78 15.58 -1.77
CA PRO A 354 13.83 16.56 -1.21
C PRO A 354 13.66 17.85 -2.03
N LYS A 355 14.46 18.05 -3.08
CA LYS A 355 14.43 19.20 -4.02
C LYS A 355 14.70 18.77 -5.47
N ASP A 356 14.47 17.50 -5.79
CA ASP A 356 14.81 16.89 -7.09
C ASP A 356 13.62 16.08 -7.60
N ALA A 357 12.72 16.74 -8.31
CA ALA A 357 11.58 16.14 -9.00
C ALA A 357 11.91 15.97 -10.49
N ARG A 358 11.55 14.80 -11.05
CA ARG A 358 11.78 14.49 -12.46
C ARG A 358 10.58 13.77 -13.05
N CYS A 359 10.14 14.22 -14.23
CA CYS A 359 9.17 13.49 -15.03
C CYS A 359 9.84 12.26 -15.65
N ILE A 360 9.28 11.07 -15.42
CA ILE A 360 9.74 9.81 -16.00
C ILE A 360 8.61 9.09 -16.74
N CYS A 361 8.97 8.33 -17.76
CA CYS A 361 7.97 7.54 -18.49
C CYS A 361 7.51 6.32 -17.68
N PRO A 362 6.24 5.88 -17.84
CA PRO A 362 5.74 4.64 -17.24
C PRO A 362 6.65 3.46 -17.60
N HIS A 363 7.15 2.74 -16.59
CA HIS A 363 8.10 1.64 -16.78
C HIS A 363 7.50 0.26 -16.47
N ASN A 364 6.53 0.19 -15.55
CA ASN A 364 5.85 -1.06 -15.17
C ASN A 364 4.45 -1.10 -15.79
N CYS A 365 4.34 -1.69 -16.98
CA CYS A 365 3.06 -1.97 -17.62
C CYS A 365 2.63 -3.42 -17.38
N ALA A 366 1.33 -3.64 -17.19
CA ALA A 366 0.77 -4.99 -17.11
C ALA A 366 0.96 -5.75 -18.44
N THR A 367 0.99 -7.07 -18.38
CA THR A 367 1.26 -7.96 -19.53
C THR A 367 0.02 -8.35 -20.35
N TYR A 368 -1.19 -8.09 -19.85
CA TYR A 368 -2.42 -8.42 -20.57
C TYR A 368 -2.52 -7.69 -21.91
N GLU A 369 -3.16 -8.35 -22.87
CA GLU A 369 -3.45 -7.83 -24.20
C GLU A 369 -4.85 -7.21 -24.25
N ASN A 370 -4.90 -5.87 -24.30
CA ASN A 370 -6.07 -5.07 -24.64
C ASN A 370 -5.67 -4.17 -25.81
N GLN A 371 -5.34 -4.84 -26.92
CA GLN A 371 -4.58 -4.25 -28.02
C GLN A 371 -5.34 -3.12 -28.72
N ARG A 372 -4.57 -2.22 -29.30
CA ARG A 372 -5.04 -1.04 -30.04
C ARG A 372 -4.06 -0.72 -31.16
N CYS A 373 -4.58 -0.23 -32.28
CA CYS A 373 -3.79 0.23 -33.41
C CYS A 373 -3.64 1.75 -33.35
N GLY A 374 -2.41 2.23 -33.23
CA GLY A 374 -2.10 3.65 -33.32
C GLY A 374 -2.21 4.18 -34.76
N GLU A 375 -2.34 5.50 -34.88
CA GLU A 375 -2.31 6.18 -36.19
C GLU A 375 -0.95 6.04 -36.91
N ASP A 376 0.11 5.79 -36.15
CA ASP A 376 1.47 5.42 -36.56
C ASP A 376 1.60 3.99 -37.15
N ASN A 377 0.52 3.20 -37.16
CA ASN A 377 0.48 1.77 -37.49
C ASN A 377 1.19 0.86 -36.48
N VAL A 378 1.47 1.31 -35.25
CA VAL A 378 2.02 0.48 -34.18
C VAL A 378 0.89 -0.19 -33.40
N THR A 379 1.04 -1.49 -33.11
CA THR A 379 0.13 -2.21 -32.20
C THR A 379 0.65 -2.08 -30.78
N TYR A 380 -0.13 -1.41 -29.93
CA TYR A 380 0.17 -1.29 -28.50
C TYR A 380 -0.55 -2.40 -27.73
N THR A 381 0.16 -3.10 -26.85
CA THR A 381 -0.37 -4.22 -26.06
C THR A 381 -1.54 -3.80 -25.18
N ASN A 382 -1.44 -2.62 -24.55
CA ASN A 382 -2.47 -2.01 -23.70
C ASN A 382 -2.25 -0.49 -23.53
N GLU A 383 -3.11 0.14 -22.72
CA GLU A 383 -3.07 1.58 -22.39
C GLU A 383 -1.69 2.05 -21.92
N CYS A 384 -1.11 1.37 -20.95
CA CYS A 384 0.18 1.76 -20.38
C CYS A 384 1.29 1.72 -21.43
N THR A 385 1.31 0.71 -22.30
CA THR A 385 2.32 0.66 -23.39
C THR A 385 2.16 1.77 -24.43
N HIS A 386 0.94 2.25 -24.67
CA HIS A 386 0.65 3.37 -25.57
C HIS A 386 1.03 4.70 -24.93
N GLN A 387 0.68 4.92 -23.67
CA GLN A 387 1.10 6.10 -22.88
C GLN A 387 2.62 6.17 -22.73
N LYS A 388 3.27 5.03 -22.45
CA LYS A 388 4.73 4.92 -22.42
C LYS A 388 5.35 5.34 -23.76
N ALA A 389 4.83 4.87 -24.88
CA ALA A 389 5.37 5.23 -26.20
C ALA A 389 5.20 6.71 -26.52
N MET A 390 4.06 7.32 -26.17
CA MET A 390 3.86 8.77 -26.28
C MET A 390 4.87 9.55 -25.43
N CYS A 391 5.19 9.06 -24.22
CA CYS A 391 6.22 9.62 -23.36
C CYS A 391 7.63 9.47 -23.95
N ASP A 392 8.05 8.24 -24.28
CA ASP A 392 9.39 7.94 -24.80
C ASP A 392 9.70 8.72 -26.09
N GLN A 393 8.68 8.94 -26.94
CA GLN A 393 8.78 9.65 -28.22
C GLN A 393 8.51 11.16 -28.12
N THR A 394 8.03 11.65 -26.96
CA THR A 394 7.57 13.04 -26.77
C THR A 394 6.56 13.50 -27.84
N GLN A 395 5.60 12.63 -28.16
CA GLN A 395 4.60 12.84 -29.21
C GLN A 395 3.23 12.28 -28.82
N THR A 396 2.16 13.03 -29.13
CA THR A 396 0.78 12.51 -29.05
C THR A 396 0.50 11.56 -30.21
N ILE A 397 0.04 10.35 -29.91
CA ILE A 397 -0.26 9.29 -30.90
C ILE A 397 -1.74 8.93 -30.77
N GLY A 398 -2.55 9.25 -31.78
CA GLY A 398 -3.97 8.87 -31.80
C GLY A 398 -4.17 7.36 -31.95
N ILE A 399 -5.35 6.87 -31.55
CA ILE A 399 -5.78 5.48 -31.79
C ILE A 399 -6.69 5.45 -33.01
N ARG A 400 -6.29 4.69 -34.03
CA ARG A 400 -7.06 4.49 -35.25
C ARG A 400 -8.24 3.55 -35.02
N HIS A 401 -8.01 2.45 -34.29
CA HIS A 401 -9.06 1.51 -33.86
C HIS A 401 -8.58 0.59 -32.73
N MET A 402 -9.53 -0.07 -32.06
CA MET A 402 -9.26 -1.14 -31.10
C MET A 402 -8.85 -2.44 -31.81
N GLY A 403 -8.12 -3.30 -31.11
CA GLY A 403 -7.47 -4.50 -31.67
C GLY A 403 -6.12 -4.19 -32.34
N PRO A 404 -5.38 -5.22 -32.77
CA PRO A 404 -4.10 -5.06 -33.45
C PRO A 404 -4.22 -4.37 -34.81
N CYS A 405 -3.15 -3.73 -35.29
CA CYS A 405 -3.09 -3.16 -36.64
C CYS A 405 -3.05 -4.23 -37.76
N PHE A 406 -2.65 -5.46 -37.42
CA PHE A 406 -2.68 -6.60 -38.33
C PHE A 406 -4.03 -7.34 -38.25
N PRO A 407 -4.48 -8.02 -39.32
CA PRO A 407 -5.69 -8.83 -39.28
C PRO A 407 -5.61 -9.90 -38.19
N PHE A 408 -6.64 -9.99 -37.34
CA PHE A 408 -6.71 -11.01 -36.29
C PHE A 408 -6.65 -12.42 -36.88
N ILE A 409 -5.61 -13.18 -36.52
CA ILE A 409 -5.38 -14.54 -37.01
C ILE A 409 -6.04 -15.52 -36.03
N LEU A 410 -6.94 -16.36 -36.53
CA LEU A 410 -7.62 -17.40 -35.78
C LEU A 410 -7.57 -18.72 -36.56
N HIS A 411 -6.85 -19.70 -36.01
CA HIS A 411 -6.90 -21.09 -36.43
C HIS A 411 -7.87 -21.86 -35.53
N ARG A 412 -8.61 -22.81 -36.10
CA ARG A 412 -9.50 -23.70 -35.34
C ARG A 412 -9.54 -25.08 -35.98
N GLY A 413 -9.66 -26.12 -35.17
CA GLY A 413 -9.70 -27.48 -35.67
C GLY A 413 -10.07 -28.52 -34.63
N ARG A 414 -9.96 -29.79 -35.04
CA ARG A 414 -10.18 -30.98 -34.21
C ARG A 414 -9.06 -31.97 -34.43
N VAL A 415 -8.55 -32.55 -33.36
CA VAL A 415 -7.53 -33.61 -33.37
C VAL A 415 -8.12 -34.85 -32.70
N LEU A 416 -7.72 -36.04 -33.14
CA LEU A 416 -8.03 -37.31 -32.48
C LEU A 416 -6.80 -37.82 -31.74
N LEU A 417 -6.98 -38.20 -30.47
CA LEU A 417 -6.04 -38.99 -29.67
C LEU A 417 -6.72 -40.31 -29.27
N THR A 418 -5.94 -41.37 -29.10
CA THR A 418 -6.44 -42.70 -28.73
C THR A 418 -5.97 -43.06 -27.32
N LEU A 419 -6.85 -42.84 -26.33
CA LEU A 419 -6.62 -43.07 -24.90
C LEU A 419 -7.25 -44.40 -24.44
N ASP A 420 -6.86 -45.49 -25.10
CA ASP A 420 -7.37 -46.84 -24.82
C ASP A 420 -6.59 -47.53 -23.68
N THR A 421 -5.35 -47.92 -23.96
CA THR A 421 -4.43 -48.56 -23.01
C THR A 421 -3.39 -47.59 -22.42
N THR A 422 -3.40 -46.33 -22.86
CA THR A 422 -2.53 -45.26 -22.35
C THR A 422 -3.37 -44.15 -21.74
N ASP A 423 -3.02 -43.77 -20.52
CA ASP A 423 -3.61 -42.66 -19.75
C ASP A 423 -3.47 -41.30 -20.44
N VAL A 424 -2.34 -41.04 -21.12
CA VAL A 424 -2.06 -39.77 -21.80
C VAL A 424 -1.41 -39.96 -23.16
N GLN A 425 -1.84 -39.13 -24.11
CA GLN A 425 -1.29 -39.01 -25.46
C GLN A 425 -1.11 -37.54 -25.83
N CYS A 426 -0.23 -37.29 -26.81
CA CYS A 426 0.03 -35.97 -27.37
C CYS A 426 0.12 -36.04 -28.90
N ASN A 427 -0.24 -34.97 -29.59
CA ASN A 427 -0.09 -34.87 -31.04
C ASN A 427 0.31 -33.44 -31.46
N THR A 428 1.22 -33.31 -32.42
CA THR A 428 1.67 -32.01 -32.94
C THR A 428 0.76 -31.57 -34.08
N VAL A 429 0.20 -30.37 -33.93
CA VAL A 429 -0.85 -29.82 -34.76
C VAL A 429 -0.26 -28.67 -35.59
N PRO A 430 -0.10 -28.82 -36.92
CA PRO A 430 0.30 -27.71 -37.77
C PRO A 430 -0.86 -26.73 -37.96
N TYR A 431 -0.54 -25.43 -37.93
CA TYR A 431 -1.51 -24.41 -38.34
C TYR A 431 -1.71 -24.43 -39.86
N ALA A 432 -2.89 -24.02 -40.32
CA ALA A 432 -3.09 -23.75 -41.74
C ALA A 432 -2.34 -22.47 -42.15
N ALA A 433 -2.20 -22.22 -43.45
CA ALA A 433 -1.80 -20.89 -43.92
C ALA A 433 -3.00 -19.91 -43.77
N PRO A 434 -2.79 -18.64 -43.38
CA PRO A 434 -1.51 -17.99 -43.08
C PRO A 434 -0.97 -18.31 -41.67
N THR A 435 0.36 -18.37 -41.56
CA THR A 435 1.09 -18.54 -40.29
C THR A 435 1.00 -17.29 -39.42
N PHE A 436 1.17 -17.47 -38.11
CA PHE A 436 1.25 -16.36 -37.16
C PHE A 436 2.46 -15.45 -37.41
N LEU A 437 2.32 -14.18 -37.03
CA LEU A 437 3.35 -13.16 -37.18
C LEU A 437 4.49 -13.36 -36.16
N PRO A 438 5.75 -13.09 -36.53
CA PRO A 438 6.84 -13.00 -35.57
C PRO A 438 6.58 -11.92 -34.51
N HIS A 439 7.16 -12.11 -33.31
CA HIS A 439 7.15 -11.17 -32.17
C HIS A 439 5.83 -10.95 -31.42
N TYR A 440 4.73 -11.62 -31.79
CA TYR A 440 3.49 -11.61 -31.02
C TYR A 440 3.19 -13.00 -30.46
N HIS A 441 2.65 -13.07 -29.23
CA HIS A 441 2.34 -14.33 -28.57
C HIS A 441 1.18 -15.06 -29.26
N VAL A 442 1.30 -16.38 -29.36
CA VAL A 442 0.23 -17.26 -29.85
C VAL A 442 -0.39 -17.93 -28.65
N HIS A 443 -1.69 -17.71 -28.47
CA HIS A 443 -2.49 -18.32 -27.41
C HIS A 443 -3.25 -19.51 -27.97
N VAL A 444 -3.27 -20.62 -27.22
CA VAL A 444 -4.05 -21.82 -27.56
C VAL A 444 -5.13 -22.03 -26.50
N GLN A 445 -6.35 -22.32 -26.96
CA GLN A 445 -7.47 -22.76 -26.12
C GLN A 445 -7.94 -24.11 -26.64
N ALA A 446 -8.14 -25.09 -25.77
CA ALA A 446 -8.45 -26.46 -26.14
C ALA A 446 -9.50 -27.08 -25.18
N SER A 447 -10.34 -27.97 -25.69
CA SER A 447 -11.30 -28.71 -24.86
C SER A 447 -11.59 -30.11 -25.38
N ILE A 448 -11.95 -31.02 -24.46
CA ILE A 448 -12.23 -32.43 -24.75
C ILE A 448 -13.63 -32.61 -25.35
N ASN A 449 -13.73 -33.52 -26.30
CA ASN A 449 -14.95 -33.87 -27.02
C ASN A 449 -14.97 -35.35 -27.43
N TYR A 450 -16.11 -36.03 -27.29
CA TYR A 450 -16.29 -37.43 -27.67
C TYR A 450 -17.25 -37.66 -28.86
N TYR A 451 -17.77 -36.57 -29.46
CA TYR A 451 -18.51 -36.40 -30.73
C TYR A 451 -19.06 -37.66 -31.48
N SER A 452 -18.21 -38.65 -31.75
CA SER A 452 -18.46 -39.85 -32.54
C SER A 452 -18.86 -41.06 -31.69
N HIS A 453 -20.10 -41.10 -31.20
CA HIS A 453 -20.70 -42.35 -30.71
C HIS A 453 -21.91 -42.79 -31.55
N ALA A 454 -21.91 -44.07 -31.94
CA ALA A 454 -23.01 -44.70 -32.65
C ALA A 454 -24.19 -44.96 -31.69
N PRO A 455 -25.46 -44.90 -32.16
CA PRO A 455 -26.65 -44.92 -31.28
C PRO A 455 -26.93 -46.26 -30.57
N SER A 456 -26.01 -47.23 -30.61
CA SER A 456 -26.19 -48.59 -30.08
C SER A 456 -25.64 -48.81 -28.66
N SER A 457 -25.00 -47.83 -28.03
CA SER A 457 -24.66 -47.86 -26.59
C SER A 457 -24.54 -46.44 -26.02
N PRO A 458 -25.31 -46.07 -24.98
CA PRO A 458 -25.14 -44.80 -24.28
C PRO A 458 -24.01 -44.91 -23.25
N TYR A 459 -22.77 -44.97 -23.73
CA TYR A 459 -21.59 -44.87 -22.88
C TYR A 459 -21.25 -43.40 -22.64
N ILE A 460 -20.99 -43.03 -21.39
CA ILE A 460 -20.45 -41.72 -21.00
C ILE A 460 -18.99 -41.91 -20.61
N HIS A 461 -18.10 -41.16 -21.24
CA HIS A 461 -16.66 -41.26 -21.02
C HIS A 461 -16.26 -40.83 -19.61
N ASP A 462 -15.11 -41.32 -19.15
CA ASP A 462 -14.45 -40.73 -17.97
C ASP A 462 -13.95 -39.33 -18.32
N ALA A 463 -13.90 -38.43 -17.33
CA ALA A 463 -13.36 -37.08 -17.54
C ALA A 463 -11.93 -37.13 -18.10
N ALA A 464 -11.54 -36.11 -18.87
CA ALA A 464 -10.16 -35.94 -19.30
C ALA A 464 -9.76 -34.46 -19.22
N VAL A 465 -8.47 -34.20 -19.02
CA VAL A 465 -7.87 -32.86 -19.02
C VAL A 465 -7.03 -32.67 -20.26
N VAL A 466 -6.87 -31.41 -20.69
CA VAL A 466 -6.17 -31.04 -21.92
C VAL A 466 -5.26 -29.84 -21.68
N TRP A 467 -4.09 -29.86 -22.29
CA TRP A 467 -3.15 -28.74 -22.28
C TRP A 467 -2.42 -28.60 -23.63
N ALA A 468 -1.85 -27.42 -23.84
CA ALA A 468 -0.95 -27.15 -24.95
C ALA A 468 0.52 -27.20 -24.50
N GLU A 469 1.42 -27.56 -25.41
CA GLU A 469 2.87 -27.53 -25.23
C GLU A 469 3.53 -26.99 -26.50
N ASN A 470 4.78 -26.51 -26.39
CA ASN A 470 5.61 -26.15 -27.54
C ASN A 470 4.87 -25.24 -28.57
N VAL A 471 4.16 -24.22 -28.08
CA VAL A 471 3.35 -23.33 -28.91
C VAL A 471 4.25 -22.41 -29.72
N GLY A 472 4.39 -22.69 -31.02
CA GLY A 472 5.19 -21.93 -31.97
C GLY A 472 4.34 -21.09 -32.92
N LEU A 473 4.98 -20.58 -33.99
CA LEU A 473 4.31 -19.80 -35.06
C LEU A 473 3.71 -20.67 -36.18
N THR A 474 4.11 -21.94 -36.25
CA THR A 474 3.75 -22.88 -37.34
C THR A 474 3.03 -24.13 -36.86
N ASN A 475 3.20 -24.50 -35.59
CA ASN A 475 2.52 -25.61 -34.93
C ASN A 475 2.45 -25.38 -33.42
N PHE A 476 1.74 -26.29 -32.74
CA PHE A 476 1.80 -26.52 -31.30
C PHE A 476 1.64 -28.02 -31.04
N THR A 477 1.98 -28.49 -29.85
CA THR A 477 1.61 -29.84 -29.40
C THR A 477 0.39 -29.72 -28.50
N VAL A 478 -0.55 -30.64 -28.65
CA VAL A 478 -1.72 -30.76 -27.75
C VAL A 478 -1.74 -32.13 -27.11
N CYS A 479 -1.98 -32.17 -25.81
CA CYS A 479 -1.96 -33.38 -25.00
C CYS A 479 -3.27 -33.52 -24.23
N ALA A 480 -3.69 -34.75 -23.98
CA ALA A 480 -4.79 -35.03 -23.05
C ALA A 480 -4.51 -36.25 -22.18
N LEU A 481 -4.92 -36.16 -20.92
CA LEU A 481 -4.85 -37.24 -19.93
C LEU A 481 -6.26 -37.63 -19.47
N LYS A 482 -6.58 -38.92 -19.56
CA LYS A 482 -7.85 -39.51 -19.12
C LYS A 482 -7.84 -39.76 -17.60
N ALA A 483 -8.94 -39.46 -16.93
CA ALA A 483 -9.15 -39.77 -15.52
C ALA A 483 -9.31 -41.29 -15.28
N GLY A 484 -8.83 -41.75 -14.13
CA GLY A 484 -8.83 -43.17 -13.75
C GLY A 484 -7.62 -43.92 -14.32
N ARG A 485 -7.17 -44.98 -13.62
CA ARG A 485 -5.90 -45.68 -13.89
C ARG A 485 -6.00 -46.70 -15.04
N THR A 486 -6.68 -46.31 -16.12
CA THR A 486 -7.08 -47.18 -17.26
C THR A 486 -7.85 -48.45 -16.88
N ASP A 487 -8.38 -48.55 -15.65
CA ASP A 487 -9.11 -49.71 -15.11
C ASP A 487 -10.40 -50.07 -15.89
N ARG A 488 -10.90 -49.17 -16.75
CA ARG A 488 -12.12 -49.35 -17.55
C ARG A 488 -11.83 -49.14 -19.04
N ALA A 489 -11.97 -50.22 -19.80
CA ALA A 489 -11.93 -50.20 -21.26
C ALA A 489 -13.05 -49.33 -21.85
N THR A 490 -12.71 -48.55 -22.87
CA THR A 490 -13.61 -47.65 -23.60
C THR A 490 -14.25 -48.37 -24.80
N PRO A 491 -15.59 -48.43 -24.94
CA PRO A 491 -16.26 -49.22 -25.99
C PRO A 491 -15.93 -48.86 -27.43
N ASP A 492 -15.37 -47.67 -27.69
CA ASP A 492 -14.95 -47.19 -29.00
C ASP A 492 -13.44 -47.29 -29.27
N GLY A 493 -12.67 -47.84 -28.33
CA GLY A 493 -11.20 -47.85 -28.40
C GLY A 493 -10.55 -46.52 -28.01
N GLY A 494 -11.20 -45.71 -27.17
CA GLY A 494 -10.58 -44.57 -26.48
C GLY A 494 -10.48 -43.31 -27.33
N ASN A 495 -11.40 -43.11 -28.28
CA ASN A 495 -11.36 -42.01 -29.25
C ASN A 495 -11.66 -40.66 -28.58
N THR A 496 -10.61 -40.00 -28.11
CA THR A 496 -10.70 -38.71 -27.44
C THR A 496 -10.40 -37.61 -28.46
N TYR A 497 -11.40 -36.80 -28.82
CA TYR A 497 -11.18 -35.65 -29.68
C TYR A 497 -10.84 -34.41 -28.85
N ILE A 498 -9.93 -33.60 -29.39
CA ILE A 498 -9.60 -32.28 -28.84
C ILE A 498 -10.02 -31.25 -29.88
N ASP A 499 -10.97 -30.42 -29.51
CA ASP A 499 -11.31 -29.21 -30.26
C ASP A 499 -10.43 -28.06 -29.77
N TYR A 500 -9.85 -27.30 -30.69
CA TYR A 500 -8.94 -26.20 -30.36
C TYR A 500 -9.24 -24.94 -31.17
N ILE A 501 -8.89 -23.79 -30.57
CA ILE A 501 -8.59 -22.55 -31.28
C ILE A 501 -7.18 -22.08 -30.93
N ALA A 502 -6.47 -21.52 -31.90
CA ALA A 502 -5.22 -20.83 -31.70
C ALA A 502 -5.33 -19.43 -32.29
N TYR A 503 -4.90 -18.41 -31.58
CA TYR A 503 -5.00 -17.02 -32.00
C TYR A 503 -3.80 -16.20 -31.55
N GLN A 504 -3.65 -15.02 -32.13
CA GLN A 504 -2.56 -14.09 -31.83
C GLN A 504 -3.13 -12.67 -31.69
N GLY A 505 -2.77 -12.01 -30.58
CA GLY A 505 -3.39 -10.75 -30.20
C GLY A 505 -4.75 -10.88 -29.50
N SER A 506 -5.31 -9.75 -29.11
CA SER A 506 -6.68 -9.66 -28.56
C SER A 506 -7.66 -9.15 -29.62
N PRO A 507 -8.78 -9.86 -29.91
CA PRO A 507 -9.77 -9.36 -30.86
C PRO A 507 -10.52 -8.14 -30.30
N ALA A 508 -11.06 -7.29 -31.18
CA ALA A 508 -11.72 -6.06 -30.78
C ALA A 508 -12.87 -6.31 -29.77
N GLY A 509 -12.83 -5.60 -28.64
CA GLY A 509 -13.79 -5.74 -27.54
C GLY A 509 -13.40 -6.76 -26.46
N ALA A 510 -12.52 -7.71 -26.76
CA ALA A 510 -11.98 -8.65 -25.76
C ALA A 510 -10.75 -8.11 -25.02
N VAL A 511 -10.26 -8.90 -24.07
CA VAL A 511 -8.92 -8.83 -23.45
C VAL A 511 -8.39 -10.26 -23.42
N ALA A 512 -7.12 -10.48 -23.76
CA ALA A 512 -6.46 -11.77 -23.67
C ALA A 512 -5.23 -11.70 -22.75
N GLY A 513 -4.73 -12.84 -22.30
CA GLY A 513 -3.51 -12.90 -21.53
C GLY A 513 -3.06 -14.33 -21.23
N GLU A 514 -1.94 -14.41 -20.53
CA GLU A 514 -1.35 -15.65 -20.03
C GLU A 514 -0.97 -15.41 -18.57
N GLU A 515 -1.42 -16.28 -17.67
CA GLU A 515 -0.99 -16.28 -16.27
C GLU A 515 -0.03 -17.41 -15.99
N SER A 516 1.20 -17.08 -15.56
CA SER A 516 2.09 -18.07 -14.95
C SER A 516 1.55 -18.44 -13.56
N MET A 517 1.42 -19.73 -13.29
CA MET A 517 0.98 -20.27 -12.00
C MET A 517 2.21 -20.59 -11.16
N GLU A 518 2.18 -20.21 -9.88
CA GLU A 518 3.29 -20.50 -8.96
C GLU A 518 3.35 -21.99 -8.62
N ASN A 519 4.52 -22.47 -8.19
CA ASN A 519 4.69 -23.91 -7.93
C ASN A 519 3.80 -24.40 -6.77
N TRP A 520 3.02 -25.45 -6.99
CA TRP A 520 2.20 -26.10 -5.96
C TRP A 520 2.53 -27.60 -5.80
N TRP A 521 2.00 -28.21 -4.73
CA TRP A 521 2.49 -29.51 -4.20
C TRP A 521 1.36 -30.55 -4.00
N ASP A 522 0.13 -30.09 -3.73
CA ASP A 522 -1.11 -30.87 -3.59
C ASP A 522 -2.28 -29.88 -3.68
N GLY A 523 -3.49 -30.36 -3.95
CA GLY A 523 -4.73 -29.61 -3.81
C GLY A 523 -5.03 -28.64 -4.94
N THR A 524 -5.90 -27.67 -4.66
CA THR A 524 -6.27 -26.62 -5.62
C THR A 524 -5.39 -25.39 -5.41
N TYR A 525 -4.78 -24.89 -6.47
CA TYR A 525 -4.14 -23.56 -6.50
C TYR A 525 -4.97 -22.59 -7.36
N CYS A 526 -5.19 -21.38 -6.85
CA CYS A 526 -6.03 -20.37 -7.52
C CYS A 526 -5.36 -19.00 -7.52
N LYS A 527 -5.19 -18.40 -8.71
CA LYS A 527 -4.58 -17.07 -8.90
C LYS A 527 -5.61 -16.06 -9.38
N SER A 528 -5.58 -14.86 -8.80
CA SER A 528 -6.46 -13.74 -9.20
C SER A 528 -5.90 -13.00 -10.42
N VAL A 529 -6.79 -12.68 -11.35
CA VAL A 529 -6.50 -11.92 -12.58
C VAL A 529 -7.25 -10.59 -12.54
N THR A 530 -6.55 -9.50 -12.81
CA THR A 530 -7.13 -8.14 -12.85
C THR A 530 -7.39 -7.73 -14.29
N LEU A 531 -8.64 -7.34 -14.57
CA LEU A 531 -9.09 -6.84 -15.86
C LEU A 531 -8.94 -5.31 -15.94
N PRO A 532 -8.85 -4.71 -17.14
CA PRO A 532 -8.66 -3.27 -17.27
C PRO A 532 -9.88 -2.49 -16.75
N SER A 533 -9.65 -1.47 -15.91
CA SER A 533 -10.73 -0.70 -15.30
C SER A 533 -11.65 -0.08 -16.36
N GLY A 534 -12.97 -0.15 -16.14
CA GLY A 534 -14.00 0.36 -17.05
C GLY A 534 -14.16 -0.39 -18.38
N LYS A 535 -13.42 -1.50 -18.62
CA LYS A 535 -13.47 -2.24 -19.89
C LYS A 535 -14.78 -3.01 -20.12
N PHE A 536 -15.39 -3.53 -19.06
CA PHE A 536 -16.58 -4.39 -19.13
C PHE A 536 -17.71 -3.79 -18.28
N SER A 537 -18.92 -3.74 -18.85
CA SER A 537 -20.10 -3.18 -18.16
C SER A 537 -20.88 -4.24 -17.37
N SER A 538 -20.76 -5.49 -17.79
CA SER A 538 -21.32 -6.68 -17.14
C SER A 538 -20.25 -7.77 -16.99
N LYS A 539 -20.54 -8.84 -16.24
CA LYS A 539 -19.58 -9.95 -16.03
C LYS A 539 -19.17 -10.53 -17.39
N PRO A 540 -17.88 -10.49 -17.77
CA PRO A 540 -17.43 -11.04 -19.04
C PRO A 540 -17.46 -12.57 -19.02
N TYR A 541 -17.48 -13.16 -20.20
CA TYR A 541 -17.28 -14.58 -20.42
C TYR A 541 -15.78 -14.81 -20.49
N ILE A 542 -15.30 -15.80 -19.73
CA ILE A 542 -13.90 -16.21 -19.73
C ILE A 542 -13.80 -17.57 -20.42
N ILE A 543 -12.86 -17.70 -21.36
CA ILE A 543 -12.33 -18.99 -21.80
C ILE A 543 -10.91 -19.15 -21.25
N THR A 544 -10.56 -20.36 -20.84
CA THR A 544 -9.29 -20.68 -20.19
C THR A 544 -8.75 -22.04 -20.65
N SER A 545 -7.43 -22.18 -20.71
CA SER A 545 -6.76 -23.45 -21.06
C SER A 545 -5.33 -23.50 -20.53
N ALA A 546 -4.93 -24.65 -19.99
CA ALA A 546 -3.57 -24.89 -19.51
C ALA A 546 -2.56 -24.99 -20.67
N GLN A 547 -1.33 -24.55 -20.39
CA GLN A 547 -0.17 -24.71 -21.23
C GLN A 547 1.02 -25.09 -20.35
N HIS A 548 1.74 -26.17 -20.68
CA HIS A 548 2.91 -26.58 -19.92
C HIS A 548 4.17 -26.05 -20.62
N ALA A 549 5.07 -25.40 -19.87
CA ALA A 549 6.36 -24.98 -20.42
C ALA A 549 7.37 -26.13 -20.52
N VAL A 550 7.21 -27.19 -19.72
CA VAL A 550 8.06 -28.38 -19.76
C VAL A 550 7.40 -29.45 -20.63
N ILE A 551 7.98 -29.68 -21.81
CA ILE A 551 7.44 -30.59 -22.83
C ILE A 551 7.42 -32.04 -22.30
N GLY A 552 6.26 -32.70 -22.42
CA GLY A 552 6.08 -34.10 -22.09
C GLY A 552 5.97 -34.42 -20.59
N GLN A 553 5.87 -33.42 -19.71
CA GLN A 553 5.59 -33.65 -18.30
C GLN A 553 4.11 -34.00 -18.09
N LYS A 554 3.89 -35.28 -17.83
CA LYS A 554 2.55 -35.86 -17.60
C LYS A 554 2.00 -35.57 -16.20
N HIS A 555 2.90 -35.35 -15.23
CA HIS A 555 2.56 -35.12 -13.82
C HIS A 555 1.86 -33.77 -13.59
N ASP A 556 2.19 -32.76 -14.41
CA ASP A 556 1.60 -31.42 -14.36
C ASP A 556 0.12 -31.37 -14.83
N ALA A 557 -0.49 -32.51 -15.20
CA ALA A 557 -1.84 -32.59 -15.74
C ALA A 557 -2.90 -32.24 -14.68
N ALA A 558 -3.56 -31.09 -14.88
CA ALA A 558 -4.54 -30.53 -13.96
C ALA A 558 -5.87 -30.17 -14.63
N THR A 559 -6.95 -30.21 -13.86
CA THR A 559 -8.22 -29.56 -14.23
C THR A 559 -8.05 -28.04 -14.24
N THR A 560 -8.83 -27.31 -15.05
CA THR A 560 -8.81 -25.84 -15.08
C THR A 560 -10.22 -25.26 -15.12
N TRP A 561 -10.48 -24.26 -14.28
CA TRP A 561 -11.76 -23.54 -14.26
C TRP A 561 -11.58 -22.10 -13.77
N VAL A 562 -12.64 -21.30 -13.90
CA VAL A 562 -12.67 -19.92 -13.39
C VAL A 562 -13.62 -19.77 -12.21
N GLU A 563 -13.24 -18.92 -11.26
CA GLU A 563 -13.98 -18.61 -10.04
C GLU A 563 -14.30 -17.12 -9.95
N ASP A 564 -15.46 -16.81 -9.36
CA ASP A 564 -15.85 -15.46 -8.91
C ASP A 564 -15.64 -14.32 -9.92
N VAL A 565 -16.06 -14.56 -11.17
CA VAL A 565 -15.97 -13.56 -12.24
C VAL A 565 -16.75 -12.28 -11.89
N THR A 566 -16.08 -11.14 -11.98
CA THR A 566 -16.61 -9.77 -11.83
C THR A 566 -16.32 -8.94 -13.09
N THR A 567 -16.69 -7.66 -13.12
CA THR A 567 -16.36 -6.74 -14.22
C THR A 567 -14.87 -6.33 -14.26
N SER A 568 -14.16 -6.46 -13.13
CA SER A 568 -12.77 -5.99 -12.95
C SER A 568 -11.78 -7.10 -12.59
N SER A 569 -12.24 -8.32 -12.29
CA SER A 569 -11.37 -9.44 -11.93
C SER A 569 -12.06 -10.80 -12.04
N PHE A 570 -11.27 -11.87 -12.03
CA PHE A 570 -11.70 -13.26 -11.83
C PHE A 570 -10.55 -14.05 -11.21
N ARG A 571 -10.79 -15.30 -10.77
CA ARG A 571 -9.74 -16.23 -10.36
C ARG A 571 -9.63 -17.37 -11.37
N ILE A 572 -8.41 -17.79 -11.70
CA ILE A 572 -8.11 -19.02 -12.43
C ILE A 572 -7.70 -20.06 -11.39
N CYS A 573 -8.31 -21.24 -11.43
CA CYS A 573 -8.01 -22.34 -10.51
C CYS A 573 -7.56 -23.58 -11.28
N LEU A 574 -6.60 -24.30 -10.71
CA LEU A 574 -6.15 -25.60 -11.16
C LEU A 574 -6.12 -26.59 -10.00
N ARG A 575 -6.39 -27.86 -10.29
CA ARG A 575 -6.19 -28.97 -9.37
C ARG A 575 -5.66 -30.19 -10.10
N GLU A 576 -4.62 -30.80 -9.54
CA GLU A 576 -3.98 -32.00 -10.07
C GLU A 576 -4.96 -33.19 -10.22
N MET A 577 -4.67 -34.07 -11.19
CA MET A 577 -5.50 -35.25 -11.47
C MET A 577 -5.22 -36.45 -10.54
N GLN A 578 -4.07 -36.47 -9.88
CA GLN A 578 -3.67 -37.50 -8.90
C GLN A 578 -2.97 -36.84 -7.72
N ASN A 579 -3.46 -37.05 -6.50
CA ASN A 579 -2.82 -36.52 -5.30
C ASN A 579 -1.40 -37.08 -5.14
N PHE A 580 -0.46 -36.20 -4.78
CA PHE A 580 0.95 -36.52 -4.52
C PHE A 580 1.80 -36.88 -5.76
N ASP A 581 1.41 -36.45 -6.96
CA ASP A 581 2.19 -36.69 -8.19
C ASP A 581 3.48 -35.82 -8.28
N GLY A 582 3.62 -34.81 -7.42
CA GLY A 582 4.89 -34.12 -7.16
C GLY A 582 4.78 -32.59 -7.15
N LEU A 583 5.88 -31.93 -7.52
CA LEU A 583 5.94 -30.48 -7.66
C LEU A 583 5.39 -30.07 -9.03
N HIS A 584 4.22 -29.46 -9.05
CA HIS A 584 3.68 -28.80 -10.25
C HIS A 584 4.42 -27.49 -10.47
N SER A 585 5.01 -27.29 -11.65
CA SER A 585 5.81 -26.09 -11.91
C SER A 585 5.86 -25.70 -13.38
N SER A 586 6.03 -24.40 -13.64
CA SER A 586 6.13 -23.87 -15.02
C SER A 586 4.88 -24.14 -15.87
N ILE A 587 3.71 -24.14 -15.24
CA ILE A 587 2.40 -24.20 -15.89
C ILE A 587 1.91 -22.77 -16.08
N SER A 588 1.49 -22.42 -17.29
CA SER A 588 0.77 -21.19 -17.58
C SER A 588 -0.67 -21.48 -17.99
N VAL A 589 -1.55 -20.50 -17.83
CA VAL A 589 -2.94 -20.58 -18.28
C VAL A 589 -3.24 -19.43 -19.22
N ASN A 590 -3.53 -19.78 -20.47
CA ASN A 590 -4.00 -18.85 -21.49
C ASN A 590 -5.47 -18.51 -21.21
N TRP A 591 -5.84 -17.23 -21.23
CA TRP A 591 -7.21 -16.79 -21.02
C TRP A 591 -7.66 -15.73 -22.02
N MET A 592 -8.97 -15.65 -22.25
CA MET A 592 -9.61 -14.52 -22.93
C MET A 592 -10.92 -14.15 -22.25
N ALA A 593 -11.07 -12.86 -21.94
CA ALA A 593 -12.28 -12.25 -21.39
C ALA A 593 -13.01 -11.42 -22.46
N TYR A 594 -14.31 -11.63 -22.64
CA TYR A 594 -15.15 -10.84 -23.55
C TYR A 594 -16.60 -10.71 -23.05
N GLU A 595 -17.22 -9.54 -23.24
CA GLU A 595 -18.63 -9.31 -22.88
C GLU A 595 -19.57 -9.71 -24.04
N THR A 596 -19.28 -9.16 -25.23
CA THR A 596 -19.88 -9.58 -26.50
C THR A 596 -18.93 -10.49 -27.25
N LEU A 597 -19.43 -11.58 -27.84
CA LEU A 597 -18.61 -12.52 -28.61
C LEU A 597 -17.98 -11.79 -29.81
N PRO A 598 -16.64 -11.80 -30.00
CA PRO A 598 -16.00 -11.10 -31.10
C PRO A 598 -16.50 -11.59 -32.46
N SER A 599 -16.88 -10.68 -33.34
CA SER A 599 -17.42 -11.02 -34.68
C SER A 599 -16.41 -11.79 -35.54
N THR A 600 -15.11 -11.61 -35.29
CA THR A 600 -14.01 -12.33 -35.94
C THR A 600 -14.01 -13.84 -35.66
N PHE A 601 -14.69 -14.32 -34.61
CA PHE A 601 -14.70 -15.75 -34.27
C PHE A 601 -15.62 -16.59 -35.18
N LEU A 602 -16.59 -15.95 -35.86
CA LEU A 602 -17.59 -16.63 -36.71
C LEU A 602 -18.18 -17.87 -36.00
N ALA A 603 -18.69 -17.64 -34.79
CA ALA A 603 -19.17 -18.64 -33.84
C ALA A 603 -20.41 -18.13 -33.09
N GLU A 604 -21.01 -18.98 -32.25
CA GLU A 604 -22.02 -18.58 -31.27
C GLU A 604 -21.56 -18.93 -29.84
N LYS A 605 -22.09 -18.23 -28.83
CA LYS A 605 -21.83 -18.52 -27.42
C LYS A 605 -23.02 -19.18 -26.74
N ARG A 606 -22.72 -19.98 -25.70
CA ARG A 606 -23.70 -20.58 -24.80
C ARG A 606 -23.19 -20.64 -23.38
N THR A 607 -24.14 -20.81 -22.46
CA THR A 607 -23.89 -21.05 -21.04
C THR A 607 -24.89 -22.10 -20.58
N LEU A 608 -24.41 -23.13 -19.90
CA LEU A 608 -25.22 -24.14 -19.23
C LEU A 608 -25.02 -23.99 -17.73
N ALA A 609 -26.12 -23.99 -16.99
CA ALA A 609 -26.10 -23.91 -15.54
C ALA A 609 -26.27 -25.32 -14.98
N PHE A 610 -25.29 -25.79 -14.22
CA PHE A 610 -25.30 -27.07 -13.51
C PHE A 610 -25.58 -26.79 -12.03
N PRO A 611 -26.84 -26.79 -11.57
CA PRO A 611 -27.19 -26.42 -10.19
C PRO A 611 -26.90 -27.54 -9.17
N ASN A 612 -26.56 -28.75 -9.64
CA ASN A 612 -26.07 -29.89 -8.86
C ASN A 612 -26.87 -30.22 -7.57
N LEU A 613 -28.19 -30.00 -7.60
CA LEU A 613 -29.11 -30.21 -6.46
C LEU A 613 -29.39 -31.69 -6.12
N GLY A 614 -28.76 -32.63 -6.82
CA GLY A 614 -28.97 -34.07 -6.66
C GLY A 614 -27.70 -34.86 -6.95
N LEU A 615 -27.72 -36.16 -6.66
CA LEU A 615 -26.61 -37.05 -6.99
C LEU A 615 -26.53 -37.30 -8.50
N PRO A 616 -25.32 -37.41 -9.09
CA PRO A 616 -25.17 -37.78 -10.48
C PRO A 616 -25.60 -39.23 -10.70
N LEU A 617 -26.05 -39.56 -11.92
CA LEU A 617 -26.65 -40.86 -12.20
C LEU A 617 -25.60 -41.89 -12.60
N ALA A 618 -25.72 -43.13 -12.09
CA ALA A 618 -24.86 -44.24 -12.50
C ALA A 618 -24.98 -44.56 -14.01
N ALA A 619 -26.14 -44.26 -14.63
CA ALA A 619 -26.35 -44.36 -16.06
C ALA A 619 -25.49 -43.34 -16.86
N ASP A 620 -25.17 -42.21 -16.25
CA ASP A 620 -24.35 -41.14 -16.84
C ASP A 620 -22.86 -41.27 -16.41
N ASN A 621 -22.40 -42.48 -16.06
CA ASN A 621 -21.08 -42.75 -15.45
C ASN A 621 -20.78 -41.89 -14.19
N ASN A 622 -21.83 -41.45 -13.47
CA ASN A 622 -21.76 -40.50 -12.35
C ASN A 622 -21.24 -39.10 -12.74
N ALA A 623 -21.37 -38.70 -14.00
CA ALA A 623 -21.24 -37.31 -14.44
C ALA A 623 -22.58 -36.55 -14.29
N PHE A 624 -22.51 -35.21 -14.35
CA PHE A 624 -23.69 -34.37 -14.54
C PHE A 624 -23.84 -34.03 -16.03
N CYS A 625 -24.90 -34.53 -16.67
CA CYS A 625 -25.13 -34.33 -18.11
C CYS A 625 -26.31 -33.37 -18.38
N GLN A 626 -26.15 -32.50 -19.39
CA GLN A 626 -27.23 -31.66 -19.93
C GLN A 626 -27.16 -31.62 -21.46
N VAL A 627 -28.32 -31.48 -22.11
CA VAL A 627 -28.44 -31.37 -23.58
C VAL A 627 -28.88 -29.96 -23.94
N MET A 628 -28.26 -29.38 -24.97
CA MET A 628 -28.49 -28.00 -25.38
C MET A 628 -28.67 -27.88 -26.91
N ALA A 629 -29.56 -26.99 -27.32
CA ALA A 629 -29.70 -26.59 -28.72
C ALA A 629 -28.76 -25.41 -29.07
N LEU A 630 -28.01 -25.59 -30.16
CA LEU A 630 -27.29 -24.53 -30.86
C LEU A 630 -28.29 -23.66 -31.66
N ASN A 631 -27.98 -22.38 -31.91
CA ASN A 631 -28.85 -21.47 -32.69
C ASN A 631 -28.55 -21.65 -34.18
N GLY A 632 -27.28 -21.91 -34.52
CA GLY A 632 -26.85 -22.24 -35.87
C GLY A 632 -27.33 -23.63 -36.28
N ASN A 633 -27.84 -23.74 -37.50
CA ASN A 633 -28.07 -25.04 -38.13
C ASN A 633 -26.78 -25.53 -38.78
N TYR A 634 -25.96 -26.25 -38.01
CA TYR A 634 -24.67 -26.76 -38.47
C TYR A 634 -24.83 -27.97 -39.39
N THR A 635 -24.20 -27.91 -40.57
CA THR A 635 -24.19 -28.98 -41.59
C THR A 635 -23.01 -29.94 -41.47
N SER A 636 -21.98 -29.53 -40.73
CA SER A 636 -20.85 -30.34 -40.27
C SER A 636 -20.66 -30.13 -38.76
N PRO A 637 -19.92 -30.99 -38.05
CA PRO A 637 -19.67 -30.82 -36.62
C PRO A 637 -18.91 -29.50 -36.35
N PRO A 638 -19.44 -28.58 -35.53
CA PRO A 638 -18.68 -27.42 -35.09
C PRO A 638 -17.52 -27.83 -34.18
N THR A 639 -16.43 -27.05 -34.20
CA THR A 639 -15.41 -27.02 -33.14
C THR A 639 -16.02 -26.38 -31.90
N MET A 640 -15.96 -27.06 -30.77
CA MET A 640 -16.49 -26.58 -29.49
C MET A 640 -15.33 -26.18 -28.56
N ILE A 641 -15.43 -25.03 -27.89
CA ILE A 641 -14.54 -24.67 -26.78
C ILE A 641 -15.42 -24.51 -25.55
N VAL A 642 -15.12 -25.26 -24.50
CA VAL A 642 -15.82 -25.20 -23.21
C VAL A 642 -14.86 -24.86 -22.08
N THR A 643 -15.33 -24.05 -21.14
CA THR A 643 -14.61 -23.66 -19.92
C THR A 643 -15.61 -23.71 -18.77
N SER A 644 -15.19 -24.29 -17.66
CA SER A 644 -16.00 -24.35 -16.44
C SER A 644 -15.88 -23.05 -15.64
N GLY A 645 -17.00 -22.60 -15.08
CA GLY A 645 -17.08 -21.41 -14.24
C GLY A 645 -17.91 -21.67 -13.00
N HIS A 646 -17.43 -21.20 -11.85
CA HIS A 646 -18.05 -21.37 -10.54
C HIS A 646 -18.03 -20.04 -9.75
N SER A 647 -18.73 -19.99 -8.62
CA SER A 647 -18.64 -18.87 -7.69
C SER A 647 -18.83 -19.34 -6.25
N THR A 648 -17.92 -18.89 -5.38
CA THR A 648 -17.92 -19.21 -3.94
C THR A 648 -19.17 -18.73 -3.21
N SER A 649 -19.85 -17.72 -3.76
CA SER A 649 -21.17 -17.28 -3.31
C SER A 649 -22.25 -18.38 -3.32
N GLN A 650 -22.03 -19.49 -4.02
CA GLN A 650 -22.94 -20.64 -4.08
C GLN A 650 -22.55 -21.80 -3.12
N GLY A 651 -21.53 -21.62 -2.27
CA GLY A 651 -21.37 -22.36 -1.02
C GLY A 651 -20.15 -23.28 -0.89
N VAL A 652 -19.38 -23.52 -1.95
CA VAL A 652 -18.13 -24.30 -1.89
C VAL A 652 -16.95 -23.38 -2.20
N ILE A 653 -15.92 -23.37 -1.35
CA ILE A 653 -14.67 -22.63 -1.63
C ILE A 653 -13.76 -23.45 -2.57
N PRO A 654 -12.94 -22.82 -3.43
CA PRO A 654 -12.30 -23.51 -4.55
C PRO A 654 -11.29 -24.60 -4.12
N GLU A 655 -10.77 -24.48 -2.90
CA GLU A 655 -9.84 -25.41 -2.26
C GLU A 655 -10.42 -26.84 -2.13
N TYR A 656 -11.74 -26.97 -2.12
CA TYR A 656 -12.47 -28.26 -2.08
C TYR A 656 -13.03 -28.70 -3.44
N ASN A 657 -12.75 -27.95 -4.52
CA ASN A 657 -13.37 -28.16 -5.83
C ASN A 657 -12.36 -28.72 -6.86
N SER A 658 -12.89 -29.39 -7.88
CA SER A 658 -12.14 -29.92 -9.04
C SER A 658 -13.12 -30.06 -10.20
N ILE A 659 -13.05 -29.17 -11.20
CA ILE A 659 -14.06 -29.11 -12.26
C ILE A 659 -13.44 -29.45 -13.62
N ALA A 660 -13.86 -30.58 -14.18
CA ALA A 660 -13.60 -30.96 -15.56
C ALA A 660 -14.90 -30.90 -16.38
N SER A 661 -14.85 -30.28 -17.56
CA SER A 661 -15.98 -30.18 -18.48
C SER A 661 -15.57 -30.58 -19.89
N TRP A 662 -16.38 -31.41 -20.53
CA TRP A 662 -16.16 -31.90 -21.90
C TRP A 662 -17.47 -31.98 -22.67
N VAL A 663 -17.38 -32.18 -23.98
CA VAL A 663 -18.54 -32.34 -24.86
C VAL A 663 -18.74 -33.82 -25.22
N GLU A 664 -19.76 -34.46 -24.66
CA GLU A 664 -19.99 -35.90 -24.92
C GLU A 664 -20.45 -36.18 -26.36
N VAL A 665 -21.51 -35.49 -26.83
CA VAL A 665 -22.14 -35.74 -28.13
C VAL A 665 -22.49 -34.42 -28.81
N ILE A 666 -22.16 -34.28 -30.10
CA ILE A 666 -22.62 -33.17 -30.95
C ILE A 666 -23.53 -33.70 -32.05
N LYS A 667 -24.78 -33.23 -32.07
CA LYS A 667 -25.75 -33.53 -33.13
C LYS A 667 -25.77 -32.39 -34.14
N TYR A 668 -25.84 -32.71 -35.42
CA TYR A 668 -25.80 -31.76 -36.53
C TYR A 668 -26.63 -32.27 -37.72
N SER A 669 -27.07 -31.35 -38.57
CA SER A 669 -27.96 -31.64 -39.68
C SER A 669 -27.16 -32.13 -40.89
N LYS A 670 -27.01 -33.45 -41.05
CA LYS A 670 -26.47 -34.02 -42.30
C LYS A 670 -27.39 -33.61 -43.46
N PRO A 671 -26.89 -32.95 -44.53
CA PRO A 671 -27.70 -32.70 -45.71
C PRO A 671 -28.18 -34.04 -46.29
N ARG A 672 -29.44 -34.10 -46.74
CA ARG A 672 -29.92 -35.26 -47.50
C ARG A 672 -29.05 -35.36 -48.74
N LYS A 673 -28.48 -36.53 -48.98
CA LYS A 673 -28.09 -36.89 -50.35
C LYS A 673 -29.39 -37.17 -51.08
N ASP A 674 -29.76 -36.27 -51.98
CA ASP A 674 -30.75 -36.61 -53.00
C ASP A 674 -30.19 -37.77 -53.83
N ILE A 675 -31.05 -38.76 -54.11
CA ILE A 675 -30.73 -40.02 -54.80
C ILE A 675 -30.94 -39.83 -56.30
#